data_AF-A0A3R7DQG8-F1
#
_entry.id   AF-A0A3R7DQG8-F1
#
_cell.length_a   1.000
_cell.length_b   1.000
_cell.length_c   1.000
_cell.angle_alpha   90.00
_cell.angle_beta   90.00
_cell.angle_gamma   90.00
#
_symmetry.space_group_name_H-M   'P 1'
#
loop_
_entity.id
_entity.type
_entity.pdbx_description
1 polymer ?
#
loop_
_entity_poly.entity_id
_entity_poly.type
_entity_poly.pdbx_seq_one_letter_code
_entity_poly.pdbx_strand_id
1 'polypeptide(L)'
;MQLKTGRSTLTVNNVVRLKKGSNGTSAGATGSGVKDDKKKKAAAAGGPKDATANKPVAAKKRASPTMSQTSNGSRKASMDMLISCFKLLAQCTAFDAPEIGRLFVQLLSHCLEHSAHVPLLLEITKIVACMMAGAGESKTPDWFTVKDKALLLSKMATFDRLNEISAQPLLTEYHALILKLCRSSPSDPSLNVSGPFLVGLMSSESGIRGEFFTHFETHAGGASTSPTARLKYILHQDWQACGTRFWPVVAIELLLKSFASAKVVPSHTTPTFPPIASSESNVDHPQQPAWLTSHIQALDAWGRVTAGDVLRPLCELIHVDLDMANHLWSCLFPFAWANLHPDYMSPTQNLMRLLSMKYHRRELKLPQANAARHNVVQTFMAGIVNAQPMPIFTAELLLYLANTYNVWQQVLRICEYQALSPLTLVEDRERWADALDVIYQELNEPDWQVGLNVQVCQKPSTKAGLYLQAQGFVHEAQDIYFDTLAQTSKSVKIDATKFEMKVLEARWVGCVKHLCQWSLMNDFAKTTQNQELMLDCCWKRGDWGTAKQLLHASSIQAASEAGCPLIRLKKLYISILDGDKKPQVDSLVSQIVDLALHQWQGLPRVLSRAHVPLLHLFHQFIEAKESLQIMADIKVATQQHNLPNLKPSINTWRERLPNSYEPILMWDDILTWRSHMFAVVKGTFSWSDAQLLAGMHDVPWSILKLAHTARKQHLPDVCLHSLAQLYTIPAMDVQDAFSKLREQLSICFETSKDFDGGVAILNQTNLEYFDTRQKAELFRMKALFLDALGNTHDANAAFSQSLQLCESYGKGWLSWGQYCDKLFVERQDVAFAAQTIACYLQAVHHRSTFARLMLARVLWLLSLDNDKGVLIHAFETHGKQLPIWIWIVWIPQLLMSLCRPEASQIRGLLRGLSAKFPQALYYTMRAFFLENRELFAMDNKAADATSSHNRGLASAPPTPVASAHTPKHTTTSTTTSDMMYFRTRTGHVVAVPMSHEQIADIPGLVGASRSNPSFFGSATVLTLDVWLEKVATGELQKT
;
A
#
# COMPACT_ATOMS: atom_id res chain seq x y z
N MET A 1 11.58 9.15 18.22
CA MET A 1 11.81 7.70 18.46
C MET A 1 10.56 7.01 19.05
N GLN A 2 9.39 7.12 18.40
CA GLN A 2 8.16 6.35 18.73
C GLN A 2 7.33 6.14 17.45
N LEU A 3 7.88 5.46 16.45
CA LEU A 3 7.20 5.17 15.16
C LEU A 3 7.35 3.72 14.70
N LYS A 4 7.71 2.78 15.60
CA LYS A 4 7.88 1.35 15.26
C LYS A 4 6.75 0.43 15.70
N THR A 5 5.67 0.93 16.28
CA THR A 5 4.53 0.09 16.72
C THR A 5 3.21 0.62 16.21
N GLY A 6 2.87 0.26 14.97
CA GLY A 6 1.52 0.42 14.43
C GLY A 6 0.55 -0.53 15.14
N ARG A 7 -0.13 -0.06 16.17
CA ARG A 7 -1.39 -0.64 16.66
C ARG A 7 -2.50 0.32 16.29
N SER A 8 -3.26 -0.02 15.24
CA SER A 8 -4.51 0.66 14.93
C SER A 8 -5.55 0.31 16.00
N THR A 9 -5.92 1.28 16.82
CA THR A 9 -7.11 1.20 17.67
C THR A 9 -8.35 1.47 16.81
N LEU A 10 -8.83 0.45 16.12
CA LEU A 10 -10.19 0.41 15.58
C LEU A 10 -10.99 -0.58 16.44
N THR A 11 -11.59 -0.06 17.51
CA THR A 11 -12.64 -0.76 18.27
C THR A 11 -13.91 -0.80 17.43
N VAL A 12 -14.09 -1.87 16.66
CA VAL A 12 -15.36 -2.20 16.01
C VAL A 12 -16.28 -2.82 17.08
N ASN A 13 -17.30 -2.06 17.48
CA ASN A 13 -18.42 -2.54 18.28
C ASN A 13 -19.22 -3.60 17.48
N ASN A 14 -18.95 -4.88 17.73
CA ASN A 14 -19.83 -5.98 17.31
C ASN A 14 -20.64 -6.45 18.52
N VAL A 15 -21.77 -5.78 18.76
CA VAL A 15 -22.84 -6.30 19.63
C VAL A 15 -23.62 -7.35 18.83
N VAL A 16 -23.29 -8.62 19.04
CA VAL A 16 -24.13 -9.75 18.62
C VAL A 16 -24.89 -10.25 19.84
N ARG A 17 -26.20 -9.99 19.88
CA ARG A 17 -27.15 -10.55 20.84
C ARG A 17 -27.13 -12.08 20.77
N LEU A 18 -26.57 -12.74 21.79
CA LEU A 18 -26.74 -14.17 22.01
C LEU A 18 -28.08 -14.43 22.71
N LYS A 19 -28.96 -15.13 21.99
CA LYS A 19 -30.25 -15.63 22.46
C LYS A 19 -29.98 -16.78 23.44
N LYS A 20 -30.23 -16.53 24.74
CA LYS A 20 -30.07 -17.50 25.82
C LYS A 20 -31.21 -18.52 25.76
N GLY A 21 -30.90 -19.77 25.44
CA GLY A 21 -31.81 -20.91 25.61
C GLY A 21 -31.78 -21.37 27.07
N SER A 22 -32.94 -21.37 27.73
CA SER A 22 -33.17 -21.97 29.03
C SER A 22 -34.39 -22.88 28.90
N ASN A 23 -34.20 -24.16 29.20
CA ASN A 23 -35.27 -25.14 29.31
C ASN A 23 -35.88 -25.10 30.72
N GLY A 24 -37.22 -25.12 30.76
CA GLY A 24 -38.03 -25.83 31.75
C GLY A 24 -38.40 -25.09 33.03
N THR A 25 -39.65 -24.61 33.13
CA THR A 25 -40.72 -25.24 33.93
C THR A 25 -42.04 -24.45 33.92
N SER A 26 -43.12 -25.18 33.63
CA SER A 26 -44.53 -25.05 34.07
C SER A 26 -45.30 -23.71 34.11
N ALA A 27 -46.49 -23.80 33.50
CA ALA A 27 -47.81 -23.32 33.96
C ALA A 27 -48.44 -22.12 33.20
N GLY A 28 -49.66 -22.37 32.70
CA GLY A 28 -50.76 -21.39 32.82
C GLY A 28 -51.28 -20.69 31.56
N ALA A 29 -52.18 -21.37 30.84
CA ALA A 29 -53.52 -20.90 30.46
C ALA A 29 -53.77 -19.73 29.45
N THR A 30 -54.66 -20.05 28.49
CA THR A 30 -55.63 -19.21 27.73
C THR A 30 -55.08 -18.23 26.68
N GLY A 31 -55.62 -18.09 25.46
CA GLY A 31 -56.78 -18.69 24.79
C GLY A 31 -57.10 -17.92 23.49
N SER A 32 -57.82 -18.59 22.57
CA SER A 32 -58.49 -18.10 21.33
C SER A 32 -57.56 -17.64 20.19
N GLY A 33 -57.72 -17.99 18.91
CA GLY A 33 -58.79 -18.52 18.03
C GLY A 33 -58.54 -17.86 16.66
N VAL A 34 -58.92 -18.32 15.47
CA VAL A 34 -59.78 -19.40 14.98
C VAL A 34 -59.71 -19.30 13.43
N LYS A 35 -59.64 -20.45 12.72
CA LYS A 35 -60.26 -20.76 11.40
C LYS A 35 -59.80 -20.03 10.11
N ASP A 36 -59.99 -20.56 8.89
CA ASP A 36 -60.25 -21.90 8.34
C ASP A 36 -60.16 -21.81 6.79
N ASP A 37 -59.82 -22.94 6.18
CA ASP A 37 -60.41 -23.55 4.97
C ASP A 37 -60.27 -23.02 3.51
N LYS A 38 -59.77 -23.98 2.70
CA LYS A 38 -60.38 -24.65 1.50
C LYS A 38 -60.08 -24.18 0.06
N LYS A 39 -59.23 -24.97 -0.61
CA LYS A 39 -59.53 -26.09 -1.55
C LYS A 39 -60.46 -25.83 -2.77
N LYS A 40 -59.97 -26.06 -4.01
CA LYS A 40 -60.43 -27.05 -5.06
C LYS A 40 -60.11 -26.60 -6.51
N LYS A 41 -59.36 -27.42 -7.31
CA LYS A 41 -59.76 -28.30 -8.47
C LYS A 41 -59.93 -27.56 -9.83
N ALA A 42 -59.66 -28.08 -11.04
CA ALA A 42 -59.22 -29.39 -11.60
C ALA A 42 -58.90 -29.30 -13.13
N ALA A 43 -58.21 -30.35 -13.65
CA ALA A 43 -58.25 -31.02 -15.00
C ALA A 43 -57.97 -30.23 -16.31
N ALA A 44 -57.02 -30.58 -17.21
CA ALA A 44 -56.85 -31.76 -18.11
C ALA A 44 -57.91 -31.82 -19.25
N ALA A 45 -57.69 -32.06 -20.55
CA ALA A 45 -56.62 -32.72 -21.34
C ALA A 45 -56.78 -32.44 -22.88
N GLY A 46 -55.78 -32.80 -23.71
CA GLY A 46 -55.91 -33.01 -25.17
C GLY A 46 -54.59 -33.00 -25.98
N GLY A 47 -54.18 -34.15 -26.57
CA GLY A 47 -53.01 -34.31 -27.49
C GLY A 47 -53.42 -34.37 -28.99
N PRO A 48 -52.73 -35.05 -29.95
CA PRO A 48 -51.39 -35.72 -29.93
C PRO A 48 -50.50 -35.62 -31.23
N LYS A 49 -49.27 -36.20 -31.18
CA LYS A 49 -48.34 -36.73 -32.25
C LYS A 49 -47.73 -35.76 -33.29
N ASP A 50 -46.51 -35.87 -33.84
CA ASP A 50 -45.39 -36.84 -33.86
C ASP A 50 -44.08 -36.13 -34.36
N ALA A 51 -42.93 -36.82 -34.23
CA ALA A 51 -41.66 -36.70 -35.00
C ALA A 51 -40.39 -36.02 -34.39
N THR A 52 -39.43 -36.92 -34.12
CA THR A 52 -37.96 -36.90 -34.39
C THR A 52 -36.95 -36.00 -33.66
N ALA A 53 -35.87 -36.69 -33.25
CA ALA A 53 -34.45 -36.28 -33.16
C ALA A 53 -33.84 -35.85 -31.79
N ASN A 54 -32.92 -36.72 -31.34
CA ASN A 54 -31.60 -36.48 -30.74
C ASN A 54 -31.43 -35.79 -29.36
N LYS A 55 -30.93 -36.61 -28.42
CA LYS A 55 -29.92 -36.41 -27.34
C LYS A 55 -29.66 -34.99 -26.80
N PRO A 56 -29.73 -34.81 -25.47
CA PRO A 56 -29.00 -33.76 -24.79
C PRO A 56 -27.84 -34.29 -23.93
N VAL A 57 -26.69 -33.63 -24.07
CA VAL A 57 -25.59 -33.60 -23.12
C VAL A 57 -25.97 -32.61 -22.01
N ALA A 58 -26.01 -33.06 -20.76
CA ALA A 58 -26.22 -32.20 -19.59
C ALA A 58 -25.16 -32.50 -18.52
N ALA A 59 -24.19 -31.59 -18.43
CA ALA A 59 -23.24 -31.48 -17.34
C ALA A 59 -23.97 -31.12 -16.03
N LYS A 60 -23.82 -31.95 -15.00
CA LYS A 60 -24.37 -31.70 -13.66
C LYS A 60 -23.25 -31.32 -12.69
N LYS A 61 -23.47 -30.17 -12.05
CA LYS A 61 -22.65 -29.51 -11.04
C LYS A 61 -22.29 -30.44 -9.87
N ARG A 62 -21.04 -30.32 -9.43
CA ARG A 62 -20.42 -31.01 -8.29
C ARG A 62 -20.93 -30.37 -6.98
N ALA A 63 -21.67 -31.14 -6.20
CA ALA A 63 -21.94 -30.86 -4.79
C ALA A 63 -20.84 -31.49 -3.92
N SER A 64 -20.53 -30.84 -2.79
CA SER A 64 -19.57 -31.24 -1.75
C SER A 64 -19.84 -32.62 -1.15
N PRO A 65 -18.83 -33.44 -0.79
CA PRO A 65 -19.05 -34.67 -0.05
C PRO A 65 -18.87 -34.45 1.45
N THR A 66 -19.92 -34.77 2.21
CA THR A 66 -19.82 -35.07 3.65
C THR A 66 -20.31 -36.49 3.84
N MET A 67 -19.45 -37.49 3.56
CA MET A 67 -19.51 -38.90 4.02
C MET A 67 -18.38 -39.68 3.32
N SER A 68 -17.25 -39.96 4.00
CA SER A 68 -16.27 -40.94 3.50
C SER A 68 -15.27 -41.40 4.58
N GLN A 69 -15.67 -42.34 5.43
CA GLN A 69 -14.68 -43.18 6.15
C GLN A 69 -14.64 -44.61 5.59
N THR A 70 -15.71 -45.12 4.97
CA THR A 70 -15.76 -46.46 4.36
C THR A 70 -15.28 -46.54 2.90
N SER A 71 -15.17 -45.43 2.17
CA SER A 71 -14.75 -45.43 0.74
C SER A 71 -13.24 -45.23 0.49
N ASN A 72 -12.44 -45.04 1.56
CA ASN A 72 -10.98 -44.89 1.44
C ASN A 72 -10.25 -46.24 1.42
N GLY A 73 -10.76 -47.28 2.10
CA GLY A 73 -10.14 -48.61 2.12
C GLY A 73 -10.17 -49.33 0.76
N SER A 74 -11.32 -49.30 0.08
CA SER A 74 -11.49 -49.88 -1.27
C SER A 74 -10.61 -49.19 -2.33
N ARG A 75 -10.46 -47.85 -2.23
CA ARG A 75 -9.58 -47.08 -3.13
C ARG A 75 -8.10 -47.33 -2.87
N LYS A 76 -7.70 -47.61 -1.63
CA LYS A 76 -6.32 -47.97 -1.30
C LYS A 76 -5.96 -49.33 -1.89
N ALA A 77 -6.81 -50.34 -1.70
CA ALA A 77 -6.60 -51.68 -2.26
C ALA A 77 -6.54 -51.71 -3.80
N SER A 78 -7.38 -50.92 -4.49
CA SER A 78 -7.31 -50.82 -5.95
C SER A 78 -6.05 -50.12 -6.45
N MET A 79 -5.54 -49.11 -5.72
CA MET A 79 -4.26 -48.46 -6.02
C MET A 79 -3.06 -49.38 -5.75
N ASP A 80 -3.10 -50.17 -4.67
CA ASP A 80 -2.05 -51.15 -4.35
C ASP A 80 -1.98 -52.29 -5.39
N MET A 81 -3.14 -52.74 -5.90
CA MET A 81 -3.20 -53.65 -7.06
C MET A 81 -2.60 -53.02 -8.32
N LEU A 82 -2.94 -51.76 -8.60
CA LEU A 82 -2.44 -51.05 -9.77
C LEU A 82 -0.91 -50.84 -9.71
N ILE A 83 -0.35 -50.54 -8.53
CA ILE A 83 1.10 -50.51 -8.29
C ILE A 83 1.73 -51.88 -8.58
N SER A 84 1.09 -52.96 -8.12
CA SER A 84 1.57 -54.33 -8.36
C SER A 84 1.56 -54.70 -9.84
N CYS A 85 0.53 -54.28 -10.59
CA CYS A 85 0.47 -54.44 -12.05
C CYS A 85 1.63 -53.71 -12.77
N PHE A 86 1.95 -52.48 -12.37
CA PHE A 86 3.10 -51.75 -12.92
C PHE A 86 4.43 -52.44 -12.62
N LYS A 87 4.61 -53.00 -11.42
CA LYS A 87 5.81 -53.77 -11.05
C LYS A 87 5.96 -55.04 -11.89
N LEU A 88 4.86 -55.76 -12.12
CA LEU A 88 4.86 -56.95 -12.98
C LEU A 88 5.18 -56.60 -14.43
N LEU A 89 4.55 -55.55 -14.96
CA LEU A 89 4.82 -55.06 -16.33
C LEU A 89 6.27 -54.59 -16.51
N ALA A 90 6.90 -54.03 -15.47
CA ALA A 90 8.30 -53.62 -15.50
C ALA A 90 9.29 -54.79 -15.51
N GLN A 91 8.91 -55.95 -14.98
CA GLN A 91 9.72 -57.18 -14.99
C GLN A 91 9.67 -57.91 -16.35
N CYS A 92 8.71 -57.57 -17.22
CA CYS A 92 8.63 -58.09 -18.58
C CYS A 92 9.70 -57.42 -19.47
N THR A 93 10.93 -57.92 -19.43
CA THR A 93 12.10 -57.33 -20.12
C THR A 93 12.14 -57.56 -21.64
N ALA A 94 11.18 -58.27 -22.22
CA ALA A 94 11.08 -58.49 -23.66
C ALA A 94 9.61 -58.37 -24.10
N PHE A 95 9.23 -57.22 -24.64
CA PHE A 95 7.98 -57.11 -25.38
C PHE A 95 8.24 -57.66 -26.79
N ASP A 96 7.54 -58.73 -27.19
CA ASP A 96 7.68 -59.35 -28.52
C ASP A 96 7.34 -58.39 -29.67
N ALA A 97 6.55 -57.34 -29.40
CA ALA A 97 6.19 -56.29 -30.34
C ALA A 97 6.61 -54.88 -29.85
N PRO A 98 7.30 -54.07 -30.67
CA PRO A 98 7.72 -52.72 -30.31
C PRO A 98 6.54 -51.75 -30.06
N GLU A 99 5.34 -52.07 -30.56
CA GLU A 99 4.12 -51.29 -30.34
C GLU A 99 3.65 -51.33 -28.88
N ILE A 100 3.81 -52.48 -28.21
CA ILE A 100 3.42 -52.67 -26.81
C ILE A 100 4.36 -51.89 -25.88
N GLY A 101 5.67 -51.87 -26.20
CA GLY A 101 6.64 -51.04 -25.49
C GLY A 101 6.33 -49.54 -25.57
N ARG A 102 5.88 -49.06 -26.75
CA ARG A 102 5.42 -47.66 -26.92
C ARG A 102 4.16 -47.36 -26.11
N LEU A 103 3.18 -48.26 -26.10
CA LEU A 103 1.97 -48.13 -25.28
C LEU A 103 2.30 -48.08 -23.78
N PHE A 104 3.28 -48.88 -23.34
CA PHE A 104 3.75 -48.86 -21.96
C PHE A 104 4.41 -47.52 -21.59
N VAL A 105 5.26 -46.96 -22.45
CA VAL A 105 5.84 -45.60 -22.26
C VAL A 105 4.76 -44.53 -22.23
N GLN A 106 3.74 -44.62 -23.10
CA GLN A 106 2.61 -43.70 -23.08
C GLN A 106 1.79 -43.83 -21.79
N LEU A 107 1.59 -45.04 -21.28
CA LEU A 107 0.91 -45.29 -20.01
C LEU A 107 1.69 -44.69 -18.83
N LEU A 108 3.02 -44.89 -18.78
CA LEU A 108 3.91 -44.29 -17.78
C LEU A 108 3.87 -42.76 -17.88
N SER A 109 3.98 -42.20 -19.09
CA SER A 109 3.88 -40.76 -19.34
C SER A 109 2.53 -40.19 -18.89
N HIS A 110 1.42 -40.86 -19.17
CA HIS A 110 0.09 -40.44 -18.77
C HIS A 110 -0.07 -40.43 -17.25
N CYS A 111 0.44 -41.46 -16.57
CA CYS A 111 0.45 -41.52 -15.11
C CYS A 111 1.33 -40.40 -14.51
N LEU A 112 2.52 -40.19 -15.07
CA LEU A 112 3.42 -39.11 -14.69
C LEU A 112 2.82 -37.72 -14.94
N GLU A 113 1.86 -37.54 -15.86
CA GLU A 113 1.24 -36.25 -16.19
C GLU A 113 -0.06 -35.93 -15.43
N HIS A 114 -0.88 -36.95 -15.13
CA HIS A 114 -2.23 -36.72 -14.58
C HIS A 114 -2.41 -37.25 -13.15
N SER A 115 -1.58 -38.17 -12.68
CA SER A 115 -1.71 -38.72 -11.33
C SER A 115 -1.26 -37.71 -10.26
N ALA A 116 -1.95 -37.71 -9.12
CA ALA A 116 -1.60 -36.99 -7.90
C ALA A 116 -1.27 -37.94 -6.72
N HIS A 117 -1.28 -39.26 -6.93
CA HIS A 117 -1.03 -40.25 -5.89
C HIS A 117 0.47 -40.52 -5.73
N VAL A 118 1.06 -39.99 -4.65
CA VAL A 118 2.52 -40.00 -4.40
C VAL A 118 3.12 -41.42 -4.36
N PRO A 119 2.56 -42.42 -3.64
CA PRO A 119 3.15 -43.77 -3.62
C PRO A 119 3.19 -44.46 -4.99
N LEU A 120 2.19 -44.21 -5.84
CA LEU A 120 2.14 -44.77 -7.20
C LEU A 120 3.21 -44.12 -8.08
N LEU A 121 3.34 -42.80 -8.01
CA LEU A 121 4.37 -42.07 -8.73
C LEU A 121 5.77 -42.51 -8.29
N LEU A 122 5.98 -42.82 -7.01
CA LEU A 122 7.27 -43.24 -6.47
C LEU A 122 7.71 -44.58 -7.06
N GLU A 123 6.80 -45.54 -7.14
CA GLU A 123 7.07 -46.82 -7.78
C GLU A 123 7.31 -46.68 -9.28
N ILE A 124 6.53 -45.82 -9.95
CA ILE A 124 6.76 -45.49 -11.37
C ILE A 124 8.15 -44.84 -11.56
N THR A 125 8.57 -43.93 -10.68
CA THR A 125 9.90 -43.30 -10.77
C THR A 125 11.03 -44.31 -10.59
N LYS A 126 10.86 -45.31 -9.71
CA LYS A 126 11.82 -46.41 -9.53
C LYS A 126 11.88 -47.34 -10.74
N ILE A 127 10.73 -47.65 -11.34
CA ILE A 127 10.65 -48.42 -12.59
C ILE A 127 11.41 -47.69 -13.70
N VAL A 128 11.16 -46.40 -13.88
CA VAL A 128 11.87 -45.57 -14.86
C VAL A 128 13.38 -45.52 -14.54
N ALA A 129 13.76 -45.38 -13.27
CA ALA A 129 15.17 -45.43 -12.85
C ALA A 129 15.88 -46.73 -13.25
N CYS A 130 15.24 -47.87 -13.02
CA CYS A 130 15.76 -49.18 -13.42
C CYS A 130 15.86 -49.31 -14.95
N MET A 131 14.83 -48.87 -15.69
CA MET A 131 14.83 -48.87 -17.16
C MET A 131 15.93 -47.97 -17.75
N MET A 132 16.31 -46.89 -17.05
CA MET A 132 17.37 -45.99 -17.47
C MET A 132 18.78 -46.47 -17.08
N ALA A 133 18.92 -47.10 -15.89
CA ALA A 133 20.20 -47.59 -15.36
C ALA A 133 20.66 -48.91 -16.00
N GLY A 134 19.79 -49.64 -16.70
CA GLY A 134 20.11 -50.88 -17.41
C GLY A 134 21.16 -50.80 -18.53
N ALA A 135 21.87 -49.67 -18.66
CA ALA A 135 22.96 -49.48 -19.63
C ALA A 135 24.23 -50.32 -19.35
N GLY A 136 24.30 -51.03 -18.21
CA GLY A 136 25.51 -51.75 -17.78
C GLY A 136 25.63 -53.20 -18.27
N GLU A 137 24.59 -54.04 -18.22
CA GLU A 137 24.75 -55.50 -18.40
C GLU A 137 23.58 -56.22 -19.09
N SER A 138 22.52 -55.50 -19.49
CA SER A 138 21.38 -56.07 -20.23
C SER A 138 21.12 -55.22 -21.46
N LYS A 139 21.04 -55.87 -22.64
CA LYS A 139 20.72 -55.20 -23.91
C LYS A 139 19.56 -54.23 -23.71
N THR A 140 19.81 -52.93 -23.88
CA THR A 140 18.73 -51.94 -23.93
C THR A 140 17.72 -52.39 -24.97
N PRO A 141 16.42 -52.46 -24.66
CA PRO A 141 15.44 -52.90 -25.64
C PRO A 141 15.45 -51.95 -26.85
N ASP A 142 15.54 -52.48 -28.08
CA ASP A 142 15.60 -51.68 -29.33
C ASP A 142 14.42 -50.69 -29.49
N TRP A 143 13.31 -50.92 -28.76
CA TRP A 143 12.14 -50.06 -28.76
C TRP A 143 12.23 -48.84 -27.83
N PHE A 144 13.17 -48.81 -26.86
CA PHE A 144 13.27 -47.72 -25.89
C PHE A 144 14.22 -46.62 -26.37
N THR A 145 13.66 -45.69 -27.15
CA THR A 145 14.44 -44.67 -27.84
C THR A 145 14.94 -43.56 -26.91
N VAL A 146 15.96 -42.83 -27.34
CA VAL A 146 16.45 -41.62 -26.65
C VAL A 146 15.34 -40.56 -26.49
N LYS A 147 14.40 -40.49 -27.45
CA LYS A 147 13.23 -39.60 -27.37
C LYS A 147 12.27 -40.00 -26.25
N ASP A 148 12.07 -41.30 -26.04
CA ASP A 148 11.22 -41.82 -24.97
C ASP A 148 11.85 -41.58 -23.59
N LYS A 149 13.18 -41.75 -23.48
CA LYS A 149 13.96 -41.38 -22.29
C LYS A 149 13.80 -39.89 -21.95
N ALA A 150 13.98 -39.01 -22.93
CA ALA A 150 13.83 -37.57 -22.75
C ALA A 150 12.39 -37.16 -22.39
N LEU A 151 11.37 -37.81 -22.98
CA LEU A 151 9.96 -37.58 -22.68
C LEU A 151 9.65 -37.92 -21.21
N LEU A 152 10.05 -39.11 -20.73
CA LEU A 152 9.80 -39.54 -19.36
C LEU A 152 10.51 -38.63 -18.35
N LEU A 153 11.78 -38.27 -18.59
CA LEU A 153 12.52 -37.32 -17.75
C LEU A 153 11.87 -35.94 -17.68
N SER A 154 11.37 -35.43 -18.82
CA SER A 154 10.66 -34.15 -18.90
C SER A 154 9.33 -34.18 -18.13
N LYS A 155 8.60 -35.30 -18.18
CA LYS A 155 7.37 -35.46 -17.40
C LYS A 155 7.65 -35.58 -15.90
N MET A 156 8.72 -36.27 -15.49
CA MET A 156 9.17 -36.30 -14.09
C MET A 156 9.60 -34.92 -13.58
N ALA A 157 10.14 -34.05 -14.44
CA ALA A 157 10.45 -32.67 -14.06
C ALA A 157 9.19 -31.84 -13.68
N THR A 158 7.99 -32.29 -14.04
CA THR A 158 6.73 -31.62 -13.69
C THR A 158 6.17 -31.98 -12.32
N PHE A 159 6.91 -32.71 -11.47
CA PHE A 159 6.49 -33.02 -10.10
C PHE A 159 6.24 -31.78 -9.23
N ASP A 160 6.77 -30.61 -9.62
CA ASP A 160 6.45 -29.30 -9.04
C ASP A 160 4.94 -28.96 -9.09
N ARG A 161 4.13 -29.64 -9.92
CA ARG A 161 2.66 -29.47 -9.92
C ARG A 161 1.99 -30.03 -8.65
N LEU A 162 2.67 -30.94 -7.95
CA LEU A 162 2.18 -31.57 -6.73
C LEU A 162 2.56 -30.71 -5.52
N ASN A 163 1.94 -30.96 -4.37
CA ASN A 163 2.31 -30.22 -3.17
C ASN A 163 3.78 -30.54 -2.79
N GLU A 164 4.61 -29.51 -2.73
CA GLU A 164 6.08 -29.59 -2.68
C GLU A 164 6.59 -30.44 -1.51
N ILE A 165 5.89 -30.43 -0.37
CA ILE A 165 6.22 -31.23 0.82
C ILE A 165 5.93 -32.72 0.56
N SER A 166 4.78 -33.04 -0.02
CA SER A 166 4.39 -34.42 -0.33
C SER A 166 5.18 -35.03 -1.48
N ALA A 167 5.72 -34.20 -2.37
CA ALA A 167 6.51 -34.61 -3.52
C ALA A 167 8.00 -34.78 -3.19
N GLN A 168 8.48 -34.43 -1.99
CA GLN A 168 9.91 -34.55 -1.64
C GLN A 168 10.49 -35.95 -1.88
N PRO A 169 9.85 -37.05 -1.45
CA PRO A 169 10.37 -38.40 -1.71
C PRO A 169 10.46 -38.76 -3.20
N LEU A 170 9.61 -38.15 -4.04
CA LEU A 170 9.65 -38.33 -5.50
C LEU A 170 10.81 -37.54 -6.11
N LEU A 171 11.00 -36.31 -5.63
CA LEU A 171 12.06 -35.41 -6.09
C LEU A 171 13.43 -35.93 -5.70
N THR A 172 13.61 -36.53 -4.50
CA THR A 172 14.87 -37.15 -4.09
C THR A 172 15.26 -38.32 -4.99
N GLU A 173 14.32 -39.22 -5.31
CA GLU A 173 14.57 -40.34 -6.22
C GLU A 173 14.85 -39.86 -7.66
N TYR A 174 14.13 -38.83 -8.12
CA TYR A 174 14.37 -38.20 -9.42
C TYR A 174 15.75 -37.53 -9.50
N HIS A 175 16.14 -36.78 -8.47
CA HIS A 175 17.45 -36.13 -8.39
C HIS A 175 18.58 -37.16 -8.30
N ALA A 176 18.42 -38.25 -7.55
CA ALA A 176 19.37 -39.34 -7.48
C ALA A 176 19.54 -40.06 -8.85
N LEU A 177 18.45 -40.22 -9.61
CA LEU A 177 18.49 -40.74 -10.97
C LEU A 177 19.30 -39.81 -11.90
N ILE A 178 19.09 -38.50 -11.82
CA ILE A 178 19.84 -37.52 -12.62
C ILE A 178 21.33 -37.56 -12.28
N LEU A 179 21.70 -37.62 -11.01
CA LEU A 179 23.10 -37.75 -10.59
C LEU A 179 23.76 -39.00 -11.18
N LYS A 180 23.06 -40.14 -11.17
CA LYS A 180 23.54 -41.37 -11.79
C LYS A 180 23.78 -41.20 -13.30
N LEU A 181 22.85 -40.55 -14.01
CA LEU A 181 22.98 -40.28 -15.45
C LEU A 181 24.16 -39.34 -15.76
N CYS A 182 24.35 -38.28 -14.97
CA CYS A 182 25.46 -37.34 -15.12
C CYS A 182 26.83 -37.99 -14.86
N ARG A 183 26.92 -38.99 -13.98
CA ARG A 183 28.14 -39.77 -13.74
C ARG A 183 28.46 -40.72 -14.90
N SER A 184 27.45 -41.28 -15.58
CA SER A 184 27.62 -42.32 -16.60
C SER A 184 27.85 -41.81 -18.04
N SER A 185 27.37 -40.60 -18.42
CA SER A 185 27.57 -40.05 -19.76
C SER A 185 27.63 -38.51 -19.73
N PRO A 186 28.82 -37.90 -19.57
CA PRO A 186 28.97 -36.45 -19.58
C PRO A 186 28.86 -35.81 -20.98
N SER A 187 28.63 -36.59 -22.06
CA SER A 187 28.83 -36.15 -23.45
C SER A 187 27.73 -36.51 -24.46
N ASP A 188 26.53 -36.93 -24.04
CA ASP A 188 25.40 -37.11 -24.96
C ASP A 188 24.46 -35.87 -24.98
N PRO A 189 24.57 -34.96 -25.97
CA PRO A 189 23.70 -33.79 -26.10
C PRO A 189 22.23 -34.13 -26.42
N SER A 190 21.91 -35.41 -26.63
CA SER A 190 20.60 -35.90 -27.09
C SER A 190 19.54 -36.06 -25.99
N LEU A 191 19.94 -36.14 -24.70
CA LEU A 191 19.03 -36.31 -23.55
C LEU A 191 18.62 -35.00 -22.86
N ASN A 192 19.28 -33.87 -23.18
CA ASN A 192 19.00 -32.53 -22.65
C ASN A 192 18.88 -32.48 -21.10
N VAL A 193 19.85 -33.09 -20.40
CA VAL A 193 19.87 -33.25 -18.93
C VAL A 193 20.22 -31.94 -18.19
N SER A 194 20.63 -30.90 -18.91
CA SER A 194 21.06 -29.60 -18.36
C SER A 194 19.97 -28.92 -17.51
N GLY A 195 18.71 -28.93 -17.96
CA GLY A 195 17.59 -28.35 -17.22
C GLY A 195 17.33 -29.06 -15.88
N PRO A 196 17.08 -30.38 -15.89
CA PRO A 196 16.92 -31.18 -14.67
C PRO A 196 18.10 -31.10 -13.69
N PHE A 197 19.33 -31.04 -14.21
CA PHE A 197 20.54 -30.88 -13.40
C PHE A 197 20.52 -29.57 -12.60
N LEU A 198 20.13 -28.45 -13.22
CA LEU A 198 20.05 -27.15 -12.53
C LEU A 198 18.97 -27.13 -11.44
N VAL A 199 17.86 -27.86 -11.62
CA VAL A 199 16.84 -28.01 -10.58
C VAL A 199 17.40 -28.75 -9.35
N GLY A 200 18.28 -29.74 -9.57
CA GLY A 200 18.97 -30.49 -8.52
C GLY A 200 19.85 -29.63 -7.60
N LEU A 201 20.39 -28.52 -8.10
CA LEU A 201 21.16 -27.53 -7.30
C LEU A 201 20.30 -26.80 -6.25
N MET A 202 18.98 -26.84 -6.40
CA MET A 202 18.00 -26.24 -5.49
C MET A 202 17.21 -27.30 -4.71
N SER A 203 17.77 -28.51 -4.58
CA SER A 203 17.17 -29.57 -3.79
C SER A 203 17.14 -29.23 -2.30
N SER A 204 16.12 -29.75 -1.61
CA SER A 204 15.86 -29.53 -0.18
C SER A 204 16.87 -30.27 0.72
N GLU A 205 17.50 -31.32 0.20
CA GLU A 205 18.44 -32.19 0.88
C GLU A 205 19.88 -31.74 0.64
N SER A 206 20.60 -31.41 1.72
CA SER A 206 21.97 -30.89 1.68
C SER A 206 22.97 -31.84 0.98
N GLY A 207 22.86 -33.16 1.26
CA GLY A 207 23.77 -34.15 0.68
C GLY A 207 23.69 -34.23 -0.84
N ILE A 208 22.49 -34.37 -1.39
CA ILE A 208 22.24 -34.41 -2.84
C ILE A 208 22.66 -33.10 -3.50
N ARG A 209 22.29 -31.96 -2.89
CA ARG A 209 22.67 -30.63 -3.37
C ARG A 209 24.19 -30.45 -3.47
N GLY A 210 24.91 -30.88 -2.44
CA GLY A 210 26.37 -30.84 -2.41
C GLY A 210 27.00 -31.60 -3.57
N GLU A 211 26.51 -32.81 -3.88
CA GLU A 211 27.00 -33.59 -5.02
C GLU A 211 26.74 -32.89 -6.36
N PHE A 212 25.52 -32.39 -6.60
CA PHE A 212 25.22 -31.59 -7.80
C PHE A 212 26.14 -30.37 -7.92
N PHE A 213 26.39 -29.68 -6.81
CA PHE A 213 27.22 -28.50 -6.80
C PHE A 213 28.68 -28.81 -7.14
N THR A 214 29.24 -29.93 -6.66
CA THR A 214 30.60 -30.33 -7.02
C THR A 214 30.75 -30.57 -8.53
N HIS A 215 29.75 -31.20 -9.15
CA HIS A 215 29.71 -31.36 -10.61
C HIS A 215 29.51 -30.02 -11.33
N PHE A 216 28.73 -29.09 -10.78
CA PHE A 216 28.56 -27.76 -11.36
C PHE A 216 29.86 -26.94 -11.30
N GLU A 217 30.62 -27.05 -10.20
CA GLU A 217 31.90 -26.37 -10.02
C GLU A 217 32.96 -26.84 -11.03
N THR A 218 33.00 -28.14 -11.36
CA THR A 218 33.94 -28.63 -12.39
C THR A 218 33.65 -28.04 -13.77
N HIS A 219 32.38 -27.87 -14.12
CA HIS A 219 31.94 -27.26 -15.38
C HIS A 219 32.11 -25.74 -15.40
N ALA A 220 32.01 -25.08 -14.25
CA ALA A 220 32.17 -23.62 -14.09
C ALA A 220 33.64 -23.13 -14.17
N GLY A 221 34.57 -23.98 -14.62
CA GLY A 221 35.97 -23.63 -14.86
C GLY A 221 36.94 -24.19 -13.83
N GLY A 222 36.96 -25.52 -13.65
CA GLY A 222 37.77 -26.26 -12.67
C GLY A 222 39.29 -25.99 -12.63
N ALA A 223 39.85 -25.12 -13.48
CA ALA A 223 41.25 -24.69 -13.45
C ALA A 223 41.47 -23.23 -13.00
N SER A 224 40.44 -22.37 -13.00
CA SER A 224 40.57 -20.97 -12.58
C SER A 224 39.73 -20.70 -11.33
N THR A 225 40.38 -20.59 -10.16
CA THR A 225 39.77 -20.20 -8.89
C THR A 225 39.32 -18.73 -8.84
N SER A 226 39.49 -17.97 -9.93
CA SER A 226 39.20 -16.54 -9.94
C SER A 226 37.70 -16.25 -9.76
N PRO A 227 37.32 -15.29 -8.89
CA PRO A 227 35.92 -14.86 -8.74
C PRO A 227 35.35 -14.31 -10.05
N THR A 228 36.19 -13.70 -10.88
CA THR A 228 35.85 -13.10 -12.17
C THR A 228 35.36 -14.12 -13.20
N ALA A 229 36.04 -15.28 -13.32
CA ALA A 229 35.62 -16.33 -14.25
C ALA A 229 34.28 -16.96 -13.84
N ARG A 230 34.08 -17.16 -12.53
CA ARG A 230 32.83 -17.68 -11.97
C ARG A 230 31.67 -16.71 -12.16
N LEU A 231 31.89 -15.41 -11.98
CA LEU A 231 30.88 -14.39 -12.27
C LEU A 231 30.51 -14.37 -13.76
N LYS A 232 31.50 -14.45 -14.67
CA LYS A 232 31.22 -14.58 -16.12
C LYS A 232 30.37 -15.81 -16.41
N TYR A 233 30.66 -16.96 -15.81
CA TYR A 233 29.88 -18.18 -15.99
C TYR A 233 28.43 -18.01 -15.51
N ILE A 234 28.20 -17.43 -14.32
CA ILE A 234 26.85 -17.15 -13.79
C ILE A 234 26.03 -16.28 -14.76
N LEU A 235 26.65 -15.27 -15.38
CA LEU A 235 25.98 -14.35 -16.30
C LEU A 235 25.67 -14.98 -17.67
N HIS A 236 26.45 -15.98 -18.11
CA HIS A 236 26.21 -16.69 -19.38
C HIS A 236 25.22 -17.86 -19.23
N GLN A 237 25.15 -18.46 -18.05
CA GLN A 237 24.31 -19.63 -17.80
C GLN A 237 22.82 -19.30 -17.93
N ASP A 238 22.06 -20.22 -18.55
CA ASP A 238 20.60 -20.10 -18.62
C ASP A 238 19.94 -20.68 -17.35
N TRP A 239 19.25 -19.82 -16.61
CA TRP A 239 18.56 -20.15 -15.36
C TRP A 239 17.07 -20.45 -15.55
N GLN A 240 16.58 -20.62 -16.79
CA GLN A 240 15.17 -20.87 -17.08
C GLN A 240 14.57 -22.05 -16.28
N ALA A 241 15.35 -23.11 -16.05
CA ALA A 241 14.93 -24.28 -15.28
C ALA A 241 14.68 -23.96 -13.79
N CYS A 242 15.41 -23.00 -13.24
CA CYS A 242 15.28 -22.57 -11.83
C CYS A 242 14.33 -21.37 -11.66
N GLY A 243 13.68 -20.86 -12.71
CA GLY A 243 12.90 -19.63 -12.66
C GLY A 243 11.67 -19.64 -11.73
N THR A 244 11.30 -20.79 -11.18
CA THR A 244 10.25 -20.94 -10.14
C THR A 244 10.81 -20.85 -8.72
N ARG A 245 12.13 -20.82 -8.54
CA ARG A 245 12.80 -20.78 -7.23
C ARG A 245 13.79 -19.62 -7.17
N PHE A 246 14.16 -19.23 -5.96
CA PHE A 246 15.18 -18.21 -5.74
C PHE A 246 16.58 -18.79 -5.97
N TRP A 247 17.03 -18.78 -7.22
CA TRP A 247 18.33 -19.32 -7.65
C TRP A 247 19.59 -18.50 -7.33
N PRO A 248 19.55 -17.19 -6.95
CA PRO A 248 20.75 -16.42 -6.61
C PRO A 248 21.60 -17.06 -5.52
N VAL A 249 21.02 -17.91 -4.68
CA VAL A 249 21.74 -18.72 -3.69
C VAL A 249 22.86 -19.55 -4.34
N VAL A 250 22.61 -20.17 -5.49
CA VAL A 250 23.61 -20.96 -6.23
C VAL A 250 24.74 -20.07 -6.73
N ALA A 251 24.40 -18.86 -7.21
CA ALA A 251 25.38 -17.88 -7.67
C ALA A 251 26.26 -17.38 -6.51
N ILE A 252 25.67 -17.10 -5.34
CA ILE A 252 26.39 -16.70 -4.14
C ILE A 252 27.31 -17.83 -3.67
N GLU A 253 26.81 -19.08 -3.60
CA GLU A 253 27.61 -20.25 -3.21
C GLU A 253 28.83 -20.43 -4.13
N LEU A 254 28.65 -20.24 -5.45
CA LEU A 254 29.75 -20.39 -6.41
C LEU A 254 30.82 -19.32 -6.22
N LEU A 255 30.40 -18.08 -5.96
CA LEU A 255 31.31 -16.97 -5.65
C LEU A 255 32.02 -17.18 -4.31
N LEU A 256 31.32 -17.61 -3.26
CA LEU A 256 31.89 -17.88 -1.95
C LEU A 256 32.98 -18.96 -2.00
N LYS A 257 32.77 -20.03 -2.79
CA LYS A 257 33.78 -21.09 -2.96
C LYS A 257 35.08 -20.59 -3.63
N SER A 258 35.10 -19.43 -4.28
CA SER A 258 36.34 -18.87 -4.82
C SER A 258 37.31 -18.44 -3.72
N PHE A 259 36.79 -18.16 -2.51
CA PHE A 259 37.55 -17.73 -1.35
C PHE A 259 37.95 -18.90 -0.42
N ALA A 260 37.52 -20.13 -0.70
CA ALA A 260 37.72 -21.30 0.17
C ALA A 260 39.20 -21.72 0.33
N SER A 261 40.08 -21.33 -0.59
CA SER A 261 41.53 -21.62 -0.53
C SER A 261 42.31 -20.65 0.38
N ALA A 262 41.68 -19.58 0.88
CA ALA A 262 42.34 -18.62 1.76
C ALA A 262 42.64 -19.27 3.12
N LYS A 263 43.93 -19.41 3.44
CA LYS A 263 44.41 -20.13 4.63
C LYS A 263 44.13 -19.41 5.96
N VAL A 264 43.79 -18.11 5.94
CA VAL A 264 43.60 -17.31 7.15
C VAL A 264 42.45 -16.32 6.93
N VAL A 265 41.46 -16.32 7.84
CA VAL A 265 40.47 -15.24 7.94
C VAL A 265 41.19 -14.02 8.52
N PRO A 266 41.21 -12.85 7.85
CA PRO A 266 41.83 -11.65 8.43
C PRO A 266 41.10 -11.27 9.72
N SER A 267 41.82 -11.20 10.84
CA SER A 267 41.23 -10.73 12.10
C SER A 267 40.76 -9.30 11.92
N HIS A 268 39.49 -9.03 12.17
CA HIS A 268 38.98 -7.66 12.18
C HIS A 268 39.79 -6.80 13.18
N THR A 269 40.06 -5.56 12.78
CA THR A 269 40.99 -4.58 13.38
C THR A 269 40.56 -3.98 14.72
N THR A 270 39.69 -4.63 15.50
CA THR A 270 39.31 -4.16 16.83
C THR A 270 39.19 -5.35 17.78
N PRO A 271 40.22 -5.64 18.60
CA PRO A 271 40.09 -6.65 19.64
C PRO A 271 39.06 -6.17 20.67
N THR A 272 37.90 -6.85 20.74
CA THR A 272 36.83 -6.56 21.71
C THR A 272 37.22 -6.96 23.14
N PHE A 273 38.26 -7.77 23.27
CA PHE A 273 38.86 -8.17 24.54
C PHE A 273 40.33 -7.73 24.56
N PRO A 274 40.84 -7.22 25.70
CA PRO A 274 42.26 -6.93 25.81
C PRO A 274 43.04 -8.22 25.51
N PRO A 275 44.06 -8.19 24.63
CA PRO A 275 44.91 -9.34 24.42
C PRO A 275 45.49 -9.74 25.78
N ILE A 276 45.42 -11.04 26.11
CA ILE A 276 46.19 -11.55 27.24
C ILE A 276 47.62 -11.15 26.94
N ALA A 277 48.17 -10.23 27.71
CA ALA A 277 49.52 -9.75 27.52
C ALA A 277 50.43 -10.97 27.44
N SER A 278 50.95 -11.27 26.26
CA SER A 278 52.20 -12.00 26.13
C SER A 278 53.19 -11.11 26.84
N SER A 279 53.42 -11.38 28.12
CA SER A 279 54.40 -10.67 28.92
C SER A 279 55.78 -10.98 28.32
N GLU A 280 56.18 -10.19 27.33
CA GLU A 280 57.58 -9.96 26.98
C GLU A 280 58.26 -9.10 28.05
N SER A 281 57.93 -9.33 29.32
CA SER A 281 58.77 -8.95 30.45
C SER A 281 59.47 -10.22 30.88
N ASN A 282 60.77 -10.32 30.54
CA ASN A 282 61.74 -11.24 31.12
C ASN A 282 61.73 -11.10 32.66
N VAL A 283 60.76 -11.70 33.32
CA VAL A 283 60.72 -11.90 34.76
C VAL A 283 60.45 -13.38 34.94
N ASP A 284 61.51 -14.10 35.28
CA ASP A 284 61.46 -15.49 35.72
C ASP A 284 60.54 -15.59 36.95
N HIS A 285 59.25 -15.83 36.72
CA HIS A 285 58.34 -16.27 37.76
C HIS A 285 58.23 -17.80 37.75
N PRO A 286 58.25 -18.43 38.95
CA PRO A 286 58.48 -19.85 39.08
C PRO A 286 57.24 -20.64 38.64
N GLN A 287 57.46 -21.63 37.78
CA GLN A 287 56.50 -22.65 37.35
C GLN A 287 55.12 -22.10 36.95
N GLN A 288 55.02 -21.59 35.72
CA GLN A 288 53.72 -21.49 35.07
C GLN A 288 53.00 -22.85 35.18
N PRO A 289 51.76 -22.89 35.68
CA PRO A 289 51.09 -24.15 35.92
C PRO A 289 50.83 -24.84 34.57
N ALA A 290 51.09 -26.14 34.48
CA ALA A 290 51.05 -26.90 33.22
C ALA A 290 49.70 -26.76 32.46
N TRP A 291 48.61 -26.48 33.18
CA TRP A 291 47.31 -26.21 32.57
C TRP A 291 47.32 -24.94 31.69
N LEU A 292 48.09 -23.90 32.03
CA LEU A 292 48.13 -22.64 31.28
C LEU A 292 48.77 -22.83 29.91
N THR A 293 49.88 -23.57 29.83
CA THR A 293 50.54 -23.91 28.56
C THR A 293 49.61 -24.75 27.68
N SER A 294 48.91 -25.72 28.27
CA SER A 294 47.91 -26.52 27.54
C SER A 294 46.70 -25.70 27.08
N HIS A 295 46.30 -24.68 27.86
CA HIS A 295 45.19 -23.79 27.54
C HIS A 295 45.56 -22.80 26.42
N ILE A 296 46.76 -22.22 26.44
CA ILE A 296 47.27 -21.36 25.36
C ILE A 296 47.38 -22.15 24.05
N GLN A 297 47.89 -23.38 24.09
CA GLN A 297 47.93 -24.26 22.91
C GLN A 297 46.52 -24.60 22.40
N ALA A 298 45.55 -24.79 23.29
CA ALA A 298 44.15 -25.02 22.90
C ALA A 298 43.50 -23.75 22.29
N LEU A 299 43.75 -22.57 22.86
CA LEU A 299 43.28 -21.29 22.32
C LEU A 299 43.90 -20.98 20.96
N ASP A 300 45.20 -21.24 20.78
CA ASP A 300 45.88 -21.13 19.49
C ASP A 300 45.34 -22.13 18.47
N ALA A 301 44.98 -23.34 18.90
CA ALA A 301 44.33 -24.33 18.05
C ALA A 301 42.91 -23.89 17.66
N TRP A 302 42.13 -23.30 18.58
CA TRP A 302 40.79 -22.78 18.32
C TRP A 302 40.79 -21.47 17.52
N GLY A 303 41.85 -20.67 17.62
CA GLY A 303 42.05 -19.44 16.85
C GLY A 303 42.41 -19.69 15.38
N ARG A 304 42.90 -20.88 15.03
CA ARG A 304 43.21 -21.28 13.64
C ARG A 304 41.97 -21.70 12.88
N VAL A 305 41.08 -20.74 12.62
CA VAL A 305 39.87 -20.95 11.80
C VAL A 305 40.22 -20.79 10.33
N THR A 306 39.97 -21.81 9.52
CA THR A 306 40.14 -21.71 8.06
C THR A 306 38.93 -21.03 7.43
N ALA A 307 39.11 -20.39 6.26
CA ALA A 307 37.98 -19.81 5.54
C ALA A 307 36.90 -20.86 5.20
N GLY A 308 37.30 -22.11 4.93
CA GLY A 308 36.37 -23.21 4.65
C GLY A 308 35.42 -23.54 5.81
N ASP A 309 35.89 -23.42 7.05
CA ASP A 309 35.09 -23.71 8.26
C ASP A 309 33.98 -22.69 8.47
N VAL A 310 34.17 -21.46 8.00
CA VAL A 310 33.15 -20.39 8.03
C VAL A 310 32.26 -20.43 6.79
N LEU A 311 32.85 -20.66 5.62
CA LEU A 311 32.12 -20.62 4.35
C LEU A 311 31.16 -21.81 4.19
N ARG A 312 31.51 -23.01 4.66
CA ARG A 312 30.62 -24.19 4.56
C ARG A 312 29.26 -23.99 5.26
N PRO A 313 29.19 -23.61 6.55
CA PRO A 313 27.90 -23.35 7.21
C PRO A 313 27.19 -22.14 6.61
N LEU A 314 27.94 -21.12 6.15
CA LEU A 314 27.35 -19.97 5.47
C LEU A 314 26.63 -20.41 4.18
N CYS A 315 27.26 -21.23 3.33
CA CYS A 315 26.64 -21.75 2.11
C CYS A 315 25.32 -22.48 2.40
N GLU A 316 25.26 -23.30 3.45
CA GLU A 316 24.04 -23.99 3.87
C GLU A 316 22.96 -23.01 4.38
N LEU A 317 23.36 -21.98 5.14
CA LEU A 317 22.46 -21.00 5.74
C LEU A 317 21.77 -20.12 4.69
N ILE A 318 22.42 -19.81 3.58
CA ILE A 318 21.88 -18.99 2.48
C ILE A 318 20.68 -19.67 1.79
N HIS A 319 20.63 -21.01 1.78
CA HIS A 319 19.47 -21.76 1.27
C HIS A 319 18.25 -21.68 2.21
N VAL A 320 18.46 -21.28 3.48
CA VAL A 320 17.40 -21.13 4.49
C VAL A 320 16.96 -19.68 4.64
N ASP A 321 17.92 -18.76 4.81
CA ASP A 321 17.69 -17.34 5.00
C ASP A 321 18.02 -16.53 3.73
N LEU A 322 16.98 -16.15 2.99
CA LEU A 322 17.13 -15.36 1.78
C LEU A 322 17.54 -13.90 2.07
N ASP A 323 17.24 -13.35 3.24
CA ASP A 323 17.64 -11.97 3.54
C ASP A 323 19.14 -11.88 3.77
N MET A 324 19.73 -12.92 4.39
CA MET A 324 21.17 -13.12 4.42
C MET A 324 21.73 -13.29 3.01
N ALA A 325 21.10 -14.10 2.15
CA ALA A 325 21.50 -14.25 0.75
C ALA A 325 21.60 -12.90 0.02
N ASN A 326 20.60 -12.03 0.23
CA ASN A 326 20.56 -10.70 -0.39
C ASN A 326 21.69 -9.80 0.10
N HIS A 327 21.97 -9.80 1.41
CA HIS A 327 23.07 -9.03 1.99
C HIS A 327 24.43 -9.54 1.52
N LEU A 328 24.61 -10.86 1.44
CA LEU A 328 25.86 -11.43 0.94
C LEU A 328 26.07 -11.10 -0.53
N TRP A 329 25.03 -11.20 -1.36
CA TRP A 329 25.12 -10.81 -2.76
C TRP A 329 25.46 -9.33 -2.94
N SER A 330 24.82 -8.44 -2.16
CA SER A 330 25.06 -7.00 -2.26
C SER A 330 26.49 -6.60 -1.86
N CYS A 331 27.17 -7.43 -1.07
CA CYS A 331 28.59 -7.27 -0.75
C CYS A 331 29.49 -7.94 -1.80
N LEU A 332 29.25 -9.20 -2.14
CA LEU A 332 30.13 -10.02 -2.99
C LEU A 332 30.14 -9.58 -4.44
N PHE A 333 28.99 -9.19 -4.99
CA PHE A 333 28.87 -8.81 -6.40
C PHE A 333 29.75 -7.59 -6.74
N PRO A 334 29.73 -6.47 -6.01
CA PRO A 334 30.64 -5.35 -6.23
C PRO A 334 32.12 -5.74 -6.28
N PHE A 335 32.58 -6.58 -5.34
CA PHE A 335 33.98 -7.04 -5.31
C PHE A 335 34.32 -7.93 -6.51
N ALA A 336 33.42 -8.85 -6.89
CA ALA A 336 33.64 -9.70 -8.05
C ALA A 336 33.59 -8.88 -9.36
N TRP A 337 32.75 -7.83 -9.40
CA TRP A 337 32.60 -6.95 -10.56
C TRP A 337 33.80 -6.01 -10.76
N ALA A 338 34.33 -5.42 -9.69
CA ALA A 338 35.50 -4.54 -9.75
C ALA A 338 36.75 -5.24 -10.34
N ASN A 339 36.83 -6.57 -10.20
CA ASN A 339 37.91 -7.39 -10.73
C ASN A 339 37.73 -7.79 -12.22
N LEU A 340 36.68 -7.30 -12.90
CA LEU A 340 36.52 -7.42 -14.36
C LEU A 340 37.28 -6.26 -15.05
N HIS A 341 38.23 -6.57 -15.93
CA HIS A 341 38.97 -5.60 -16.76
C HIS A 341 38.05 -4.61 -17.52
N PRO A 342 38.44 -3.34 -17.72
CA PRO A 342 37.61 -2.31 -18.36
C PRO A 342 37.25 -2.50 -19.85
N ASP A 343 37.81 -3.48 -20.57
CA ASP A 343 37.54 -3.72 -22.02
C ASP A 343 36.23 -4.50 -22.30
N TYR A 344 35.40 -4.72 -21.30
CA TYR A 344 34.38 -5.77 -21.30
C TYR A 344 32.95 -5.25 -21.58
N MET A 345 32.61 -5.05 -22.85
CA MET A 345 31.20 -4.94 -23.29
C MET A 345 30.42 -6.26 -23.07
N SER A 346 31.09 -7.42 -23.15
CA SER A 346 30.40 -8.73 -23.13
C SER A 346 29.73 -9.11 -21.80
N PRO A 347 30.33 -8.93 -20.60
CA PRO A 347 29.68 -9.24 -19.32
C PRO A 347 28.48 -8.33 -19.04
N THR A 348 28.58 -7.05 -19.41
CA THR A 348 27.46 -6.09 -19.30
C THR A 348 26.31 -6.47 -20.22
N GLN A 349 26.58 -6.86 -21.47
CA GLN A 349 25.57 -7.38 -22.39
C GLN A 349 24.90 -8.66 -21.87
N ASN A 350 25.68 -9.57 -21.27
CA ASN A 350 25.14 -10.79 -20.66
C ASN A 350 24.28 -10.48 -19.42
N LEU A 351 24.69 -9.52 -18.60
CA LEU A 351 23.90 -9.04 -17.46
C LEU A 351 22.57 -8.43 -17.92
N MET A 352 22.58 -7.57 -18.94
CA MET A 352 21.37 -7.02 -19.54
C MET A 352 20.46 -8.13 -20.09
N ARG A 353 21.03 -9.09 -20.81
CA ARG A 353 20.32 -10.27 -21.32
C ARG A 353 19.68 -11.04 -20.18
N LEU A 354 20.40 -11.35 -19.12
CA LEU A 354 19.92 -12.09 -17.94
C LEU A 354 18.73 -11.38 -17.27
N LEU A 355 18.82 -10.07 -17.04
CA LEU A 355 17.74 -9.29 -16.39
C LEU A 355 16.49 -9.17 -17.28
N SER A 356 16.67 -9.15 -18.60
CA SER A 356 15.56 -9.07 -19.58
C SER A 356 14.75 -10.37 -19.74
N MET A 357 15.20 -11.48 -19.13
CA MET A 357 14.57 -12.78 -19.33
C MET A 357 13.15 -12.88 -18.75
N LYS A 358 12.24 -13.51 -19.51
CA LYS A 358 10.81 -13.62 -19.15
C LYS A 358 10.53 -14.57 -17.98
N TYR A 359 11.45 -15.50 -17.66
CA TYR A 359 11.21 -16.50 -16.63
C TYR A 359 11.19 -15.91 -15.22
N HIS A 360 11.79 -14.74 -14.97
CA HIS A 360 11.72 -14.04 -13.68
C HIS A 360 10.26 -13.70 -13.29
N ARG A 361 9.36 -13.50 -14.26
CA ARG A 361 7.92 -13.31 -13.99
C ARG A 361 7.24 -14.53 -13.38
N ARG A 362 7.81 -15.73 -13.53
CA ARG A 362 7.25 -16.96 -12.94
C ARG A 362 7.37 -16.92 -11.41
N GLU A 363 8.45 -16.31 -10.90
CA GLU A 363 8.66 -16.13 -9.47
C GLU A 363 7.58 -15.23 -8.84
N LEU A 364 7.17 -14.16 -9.53
CA LEU A 364 6.15 -13.21 -9.07
C LEU A 364 4.76 -13.84 -8.89
N LYS A 365 4.46 -14.93 -9.62
CA LYS A 365 3.16 -15.63 -9.55
C LYS A 365 3.03 -16.56 -8.35
N LEU A 366 4.13 -16.83 -7.64
CA LEU A 366 4.08 -17.70 -6.47
C LEU A 366 3.38 -16.96 -5.32
N PRO A 367 2.48 -17.61 -4.57
CA PRO A 367 1.88 -17.02 -3.39
C PRO A 367 3.00 -16.58 -2.45
N GLN A 368 3.20 -15.28 -2.29
CA GLN A 368 4.16 -14.75 -1.34
C GLN A 368 3.65 -15.09 0.07
N ALA A 369 4.20 -16.15 0.65
CA ALA A 369 3.87 -16.55 2.02
C ALA A 369 4.30 -15.48 3.04
N ASN A 370 5.19 -14.55 2.66
CA ASN A 370 5.63 -13.45 3.51
C ASN A 370 5.90 -12.15 2.74
N ALA A 371 5.54 -11.04 3.39
CA ALA A 371 5.72 -9.67 2.91
C ALA A 371 7.20 -9.22 2.79
N ALA A 372 8.16 -10.00 3.34
CA ALA A 372 9.58 -9.67 3.34
C ALA A 372 10.37 -10.22 2.14
N ARG A 373 9.82 -11.15 1.36
CA ARG A 373 10.53 -11.85 0.29
C ARG A 373 11.07 -10.88 -0.76
N HIS A 374 12.37 -10.97 -1.03
CA HIS A 374 13.03 -10.30 -2.16
C HIS A 374 12.98 -11.22 -3.39
N ASN A 375 12.79 -10.64 -4.57
CA ASN A 375 12.87 -11.38 -5.82
C ASN A 375 14.32 -11.43 -6.35
N VAL A 376 14.56 -12.30 -7.33
CA VAL A 376 15.87 -12.44 -8.00
C VAL A 376 16.38 -11.07 -8.48
N VAL A 377 15.54 -10.31 -9.16
CA VAL A 377 15.93 -9.03 -9.78
C VAL A 377 16.30 -7.97 -8.74
N GLN A 378 15.56 -7.86 -7.64
CA GLN A 378 15.82 -6.98 -6.50
C GLN A 378 17.17 -7.30 -5.88
N THR A 379 17.49 -8.59 -5.75
CA THR A 379 18.78 -9.06 -5.24
C THR A 379 19.92 -8.62 -6.14
N PHE A 380 19.79 -8.90 -7.44
CA PHE A 380 20.78 -8.49 -8.45
C PHE A 380 20.98 -6.98 -8.44
N MET A 381 19.89 -6.21 -8.47
CA MET A 381 19.92 -4.75 -8.48
C MET A 381 20.53 -4.16 -7.20
N ALA A 382 20.32 -4.78 -6.03
CA ALA A 382 20.96 -4.36 -4.78
C ALA A 382 22.49 -4.49 -4.84
N GLY A 383 23.02 -5.52 -5.50
CA GLY A 383 24.46 -5.65 -5.77
C GLY A 383 24.97 -4.69 -6.82
N ILE A 384 24.22 -4.50 -7.91
CA ILE A 384 24.60 -3.64 -9.04
C ILE A 384 24.80 -2.18 -8.61
N VAL A 385 23.93 -1.64 -7.76
CA VAL A 385 24.02 -0.25 -7.30
C VAL A 385 25.29 0.03 -6.50
N ASN A 386 25.84 -0.98 -5.83
CA ASN A 386 27.05 -0.86 -5.03
C ASN A 386 28.33 -1.13 -5.84
N ALA A 387 28.22 -1.58 -7.09
CA ALA A 387 29.37 -1.90 -7.94
C ALA A 387 30.05 -0.62 -8.45
N GLN A 388 31.38 -0.61 -8.39
CA GLN A 388 32.24 0.45 -8.92
C GLN A 388 33.32 -0.21 -9.80
N PRO A 389 33.41 0.09 -11.11
CA PRO A 389 32.54 0.98 -11.89
C PRO A 389 31.13 0.39 -12.09
N MET A 390 30.12 1.26 -12.15
CA MET A 390 28.71 0.85 -12.37
C MET A 390 28.53 0.25 -13.79
N PRO A 391 27.81 -0.88 -13.95
CA PRO A 391 27.48 -1.42 -15.26
C PRO A 391 26.60 -0.45 -16.07
N ILE A 392 26.83 -0.39 -17.39
CA ILE A 392 26.07 0.47 -18.31
C ILE A 392 24.77 -0.24 -18.70
N PHE A 393 23.62 0.40 -18.44
CA PHE A 393 22.29 -0.10 -18.79
C PHE A 393 21.57 0.85 -19.73
N THR A 394 20.56 0.34 -20.45
CA THR A 394 19.59 1.18 -21.15
C THR A 394 18.47 1.63 -20.22
N ALA A 395 17.98 2.86 -20.41
CA ALA A 395 16.96 3.46 -19.55
C ALA A 395 15.61 2.71 -19.62
N GLU A 396 15.25 2.18 -20.80
CA GLU A 396 13.99 1.46 -21.01
C GLU A 396 13.98 0.12 -20.26
N LEU A 397 15.12 -0.57 -20.20
CA LEU A 397 15.25 -1.80 -19.45
C LEU A 397 15.07 -1.54 -17.96
N LEU A 398 15.72 -0.49 -17.42
CA LEU A 398 15.61 -0.14 -16.01
C LEU A 398 14.18 0.28 -15.63
N LEU A 399 13.50 1.03 -16.49
CA LEU A 399 12.10 1.39 -16.30
C LEU A 399 11.20 0.15 -16.23
N TYR A 400 11.41 -0.80 -17.15
CA TYR A 400 10.70 -2.07 -17.15
C TYR A 400 10.95 -2.87 -15.86
N LEU A 401 12.21 -2.95 -15.40
CA LEU A 401 12.58 -3.68 -14.19
C LEU A 401 11.99 -3.03 -12.93
N ALA A 402 11.98 -1.69 -12.85
CA ALA A 402 11.40 -0.95 -11.74
C ALA A 402 9.91 -1.28 -11.56
N ASN A 403 9.13 -1.18 -12.64
CA ASN A 403 7.69 -1.40 -12.63
C ASN A 403 7.32 -2.86 -12.36
N THR A 404 8.00 -3.81 -13.01
CA THR A 404 7.62 -5.22 -12.91
C THR A 404 8.11 -5.92 -11.65
N TYR A 405 9.28 -5.55 -11.12
CA TYR A 405 9.92 -6.25 -10.00
C TYR A 405 10.05 -5.40 -8.73
N ASN A 406 9.42 -4.22 -8.66
CA ASN A 406 9.44 -3.33 -7.50
C ASN A 406 10.89 -2.97 -7.07
N VAL A 407 11.66 -2.45 -8.03
CA VAL A 407 13.07 -2.05 -7.87
C VAL A 407 13.24 -0.54 -8.01
N TRP A 408 12.25 0.21 -7.52
CA TRP A 408 12.15 1.65 -7.74
C TRP A 408 13.36 2.42 -7.19
N GLN A 409 13.78 2.14 -5.95
CA GLN A 409 14.85 2.89 -5.28
C GLN A 409 16.22 2.72 -5.95
N GLN A 410 16.56 1.49 -6.32
CA GLN A 410 17.83 1.18 -6.96
C GLN A 410 17.90 1.79 -8.36
N VAL A 411 16.82 1.68 -9.14
CA VAL A 411 16.73 2.26 -10.48
C VAL A 411 16.77 3.79 -10.42
N LEU A 412 16.02 4.40 -9.51
CA LEU A 412 15.98 5.85 -9.32
C LEU A 412 17.38 6.41 -9.01
N ARG A 413 18.14 5.76 -8.12
CA ARG A 413 19.54 6.16 -7.85
C ARG A 413 20.44 6.08 -9.08
N ILE A 414 20.28 5.07 -9.92
CA ILE A 414 21.06 4.93 -11.17
C ILE A 414 20.67 6.04 -12.14
N CYS A 415 19.38 6.23 -12.38
CA CYS A 415 18.90 7.22 -13.32
C CYS A 415 19.24 8.66 -12.89
N GLU A 416 19.10 8.99 -11.60
CA GLU A 416 19.49 10.30 -11.05
C GLU A 416 20.99 10.57 -11.23
N TYR A 417 21.83 9.57 -10.96
CA TYR A 417 23.27 9.69 -11.18
C TYR A 417 23.59 9.96 -12.65
N GLN A 418 22.97 9.25 -13.59
CA GLN A 418 23.21 9.45 -15.03
C GLN A 418 22.64 10.78 -15.55
N ALA A 419 21.51 11.24 -15.02
CA ALA A 419 20.88 12.51 -15.40
C ALA A 419 21.62 13.75 -14.86
N LEU A 420 22.29 13.61 -13.70
CA LEU A 420 23.07 14.69 -13.06
C LEU A 420 24.56 14.66 -13.43
N SER A 421 25.07 13.53 -13.91
CA SER A 421 26.48 13.39 -14.27
C SER A 421 26.86 14.38 -15.39
N PRO A 422 27.93 15.19 -15.24
CA PRO A 422 28.37 16.11 -16.27
C PRO A 422 29.07 15.40 -17.45
N LEU A 423 29.33 14.09 -17.32
CA LEU A 423 30.03 13.29 -18.32
C LEU A 423 29.09 12.65 -19.35
N THR A 424 27.77 12.69 -19.15
CA THR A 424 26.80 12.14 -20.09
C THR A 424 26.55 13.09 -21.25
N LEU A 425 26.45 12.55 -22.46
CA LEU A 425 26.09 13.33 -23.65
C LEU A 425 24.69 13.93 -23.48
N VAL A 426 24.44 15.11 -24.08
CA VAL A 426 23.17 15.83 -23.94
C VAL A 426 21.98 14.97 -24.41
N GLU A 427 22.12 14.25 -25.53
CA GLU A 427 21.06 13.36 -26.05
C GLU A 427 20.76 12.19 -25.11
N ASP A 428 21.79 11.62 -24.48
CA ASP A 428 21.60 10.54 -23.51
C ASP A 428 21.01 11.07 -22.20
N ARG A 429 21.38 12.29 -21.78
CA ARG A 429 20.81 12.96 -20.61
C ARG A 429 19.30 13.18 -20.75
N GLU A 430 18.82 13.53 -21.95
CA GLU A 430 17.38 13.64 -22.23
C GLU A 430 16.66 12.29 -22.10
N ARG A 431 17.25 11.20 -22.60
CA ARG A 431 16.68 9.85 -22.46
C ARG A 431 16.60 9.40 -21.00
N TRP A 432 17.61 9.71 -20.20
CA TRP A 432 17.61 9.43 -18.76
C TRP A 432 16.58 10.29 -18.02
N ALA A 433 16.44 11.58 -18.40
CA ALA A 433 15.41 12.45 -17.88
C ALA A 433 13.99 11.96 -18.23
N ASP A 434 13.78 11.48 -19.47
CA ASP A 434 12.51 10.87 -19.89
C ASP A 434 12.14 9.66 -19.04
N ALA A 435 13.11 8.78 -18.74
CA ALA A 435 12.86 7.62 -17.89
C ALA A 435 12.58 8.02 -16.43
N LEU A 436 13.30 9.02 -15.90
CA LEU A 436 13.03 9.57 -14.56
C LEU A 436 11.67 10.24 -14.45
N ASP A 437 11.27 11.02 -15.45
CA ASP A 437 9.97 11.69 -15.51
C ASP A 437 8.82 10.67 -15.40
N VAL A 438 8.93 9.54 -16.11
CA VAL A 438 7.96 8.43 -16.02
C VAL A 438 7.99 7.76 -14.64
N ILE A 439 9.18 7.54 -14.06
CA ILE A 439 9.28 6.95 -12.71
C ILE A 439 8.62 7.85 -11.66
N TYR A 440 8.88 9.15 -11.69
CA TYR A 440 8.26 10.10 -10.76
C TYR A 440 6.73 10.19 -10.97
N GLN A 441 6.26 10.04 -12.21
CA GLN A 441 4.83 9.97 -12.51
C GLN A 441 4.19 8.70 -11.91
N GLU A 442 4.79 7.52 -12.07
CA GLU A 442 4.30 6.24 -11.52
C GLU A 442 4.34 6.23 -9.97
N LEU A 443 5.35 6.85 -9.37
CA LEU A 443 5.44 7.03 -7.92
C LEU A 443 4.57 8.17 -7.37
N ASN A 444 3.90 8.93 -8.26
CA ASN A 444 3.04 10.07 -7.94
C ASN A 444 3.75 11.14 -7.10
N GLU A 445 4.96 11.53 -7.52
CA GLU A 445 5.79 12.56 -6.88
C GLU A 445 5.96 13.79 -7.78
N PRO A 446 4.95 14.69 -7.84
CA PRO A 446 4.90 15.79 -8.79
C PRO A 446 5.99 16.85 -8.54
N ASP A 447 6.41 17.04 -7.29
CA ASP A 447 7.41 18.05 -6.91
C ASP A 447 8.78 17.72 -7.52
N TRP A 448 9.18 16.44 -7.46
CA TRP A 448 10.41 15.95 -8.09
C TRP A 448 10.34 16.02 -9.62
N GLN A 449 9.16 15.71 -10.17
CA GLN A 449 8.92 15.81 -11.60
C GLN A 449 9.06 17.25 -12.11
N VAL A 450 8.50 18.23 -11.39
CA VAL A 450 8.66 19.66 -11.73
C VAL A 450 10.12 20.07 -11.60
N GLY A 451 10.82 19.66 -10.54
CA GLY A 451 12.24 19.96 -10.33
C GLY A 451 13.12 19.45 -11.48
N LEU A 452 12.92 18.20 -11.91
CA LEU A 452 13.62 17.60 -13.05
C LEU A 452 13.34 18.40 -14.34
N ASN A 453 12.07 18.66 -14.62
CA ASN A 453 11.67 19.34 -15.86
C ASN A 453 12.24 20.76 -15.92
N VAL A 454 12.28 21.49 -14.80
CA VAL A 454 12.90 22.82 -14.74
C VAL A 454 14.41 22.79 -15.02
N GLN A 455 15.11 21.72 -14.60
CA GLN A 455 16.54 21.55 -14.86
C GLN A 455 16.84 21.19 -16.31
N VAL A 456 16.00 20.36 -16.93
CA VAL A 456 16.22 19.82 -18.29
C VAL A 456 15.65 20.73 -19.38
N CYS A 457 14.49 21.36 -19.17
CA CYS A 457 13.90 22.29 -20.14
C CYS A 457 14.76 23.54 -20.31
N GLN A 458 14.84 24.04 -21.54
CA GLN A 458 15.70 25.16 -21.89
C GLN A 458 14.93 26.49 -21.87
N LYS A 459 13.67 26.52 -22.32
CA LYS A 459 12.93 27.77 -22.48
C LYS A 459 12.50 28.36 -21.13
N PRO A 460 12.66 29.69 -20.94
CA PRO A 460 12.29 30.35 -19.69
C PRO A 460 10.77 30.36 -19.47
N SER A 461 9.99 30.44 -20.55
CA SER A 461 8.53 30.40 -20.51
C SER A 461 7.99 29.03 -20.07
N THR A 462 8.59 27.93 -20.52
CA THR A 462 8.29 26.58 -20.01
C THR A 462 8.54 26.50 -18.50
N LYS A 463 9.66 27.06 -18.02
CA LYS A 463 9.98 27.10 -16.59
C LYS A 463 8.99 27.94 -15.79
N ALA A 464 8.60 29.11 -16.31
CA ALA A 464 7.59 29.96 -15.69
C ALA A 464 6.25 29.22 -15.53
N GLY A 465 5.78 28.53 -16.58
CA GLY A 465 4.58 27.69 -16.51
C GLY A 465 4.68 26.58 -15.46
N LEU A 466 5.83 25.90 -15.38
CA LEU A 466 6.08 24.86 -14.38
C LEU A 466 6.04 25.40 -12.94
N TYR A 467 6.60 26.60 -12.69
CA TYR A 467 6.53 27.24 -11.38
C TYR A 467 5.11 27.64 -10.98
N LEU A 468 4.34 28.23 -11.89
CA LEU A 468 2.94 28.60 -11.63
C LEU A 468 2.09 27.37 -11.37
N GLN A 469 2.30 26.30 -12.14
CA GLN A 469 1.62 25.02 -11.93
C GLN A 469 1.92 24.44 -10.55
N ALA A 470 3.19 24.47 -10.10
CA ALA A 470 3.58 23.99 -8.77
C ALA A 470 2.97 24.82 -7.63
N GLN A 471 2.71 26.11 -7.84
CA GLN A 471 2.04 26.98 -6.88
C GLN A 471 0.51 26.79 -6.86
N GLY A 472 -0.06 26.14 -7.87
CA GLY A 472 -1.51 25.91 -7.99
C GLY A 472 -2.25 26.90 -8.90
N PHE A 473 -1.55 27.83 -9.56
CA PHE A 473 -2.13 28.75 -10.56
C PHE A 473 -2.27 28.05 -11.92
N VAL A 474 -3.19 27.09 -11.99
CA VAL A 474 -3.33 26.18 -13.14
C VAL A 474 -3.80 26.90 -14.41
N HIS A 475 -4.67 27.91 -14.31
CA HIS A 475 -5.16 28.66 -15.47
C HIS A 475 -4.03 29.45 -16.15
N GLU A 476 -3.31 30.25 -15.37
CA GLU A 476 -2.18 31.04 -15.88
C GLU A 476 -1.10 30.12 -16.48
N ALA A 477 -0.86 28.96 -15.86
CA ALA A 477 0.05 27.95 -16.41
C ALA A 477 -0.43 27.39 -17.75
N GLN A 478 -1.74 27.10 -17.90
CA GLN A 478 -2.34 26.62 -19.15
C GLN A 478 -2.11 27.61 -20.29
N ASP A 479 -2.33 28.90 -20.05
CA ASP A 479 -2.17 29.96 -21.05
C ASP A 479 -0.71 30.08 -21.50
N ILE A 480 0.23 30.09 -20.56
CA ILE A 480 1.67 30.13 -20.88
C ILE A 480 2.09 28.91 -21.69
N TYR A 481 1.61 27.71 -21.34
CA TYR A 481 1.91 26.49 -22.11
C TYR A 481 1.31 26.54 -23.51
N PHE A 482 0.10 27.06 -23.67
CA PHE A 482 -0.53 27.21 -24.98
C PHE A 482 0.23 28.23 -25.85
N ASP A 483 0.57 29.38 -25.31
CA ASP A 483 1.32 30.42 -26.02
C ASP A 483 2.71 29.94 -26.44
N THR A 484 3.40 29.19 -25.57
CA THR A 484 4.70 28.61 -25.91
C THR A 484 4.60 27.54 -26.99
N LEU A 485 3.58 26.69 -26.96
CA LEU A 485 3.31 25.73 -28.05
C LEU A 485 3.00 26.45 -29.36
N ALA A 486 2.20 27.52 -29.32
CA ALA A 486 1.85 28.32 -30.49
C ALA A 486 3.06 29.08 -31.08
N GLN A 487 3.97 29.58 -30.25
CA GLN A 487 5.22 30.21 -30.71
C GLN A 487 6.17 29.17 -31.32
N THR A 488 6.24 27.98 -30.73
CA THR A 488 7.11 26.91 -31.22
C THR A 488 6.64 26.35 -32.56
N SER A 489 5.32 26.24 -32.77
CA SER A 489 4.75 25.77 -34.05
C SER A 489 4.87 26.77 -35.20
N LYS A 490 4.93 28.08 -34.88
CA LYS A 490 5.13 29.14 -35.88
C LYS A 490 6.60 29.31 -36.30
N SER A 491 7.55 28.79 -35.53
CA SER A 491 8.98 28.89 -35.86
C SER A 491 9.36 27.92 -36.98
N VAL A 492 10.11 28.42 -37.98
CA VAL A 492 10.62 27.62 -39.11
C VAL A 492 11.71 26.63 -38.66
N LYS A 493 12.38 26.89 -37.53
CA LYS A 493 13.26 25.95 -36.83
C LYS A 493 12.71 25.71 -35.43
N ILE A 494 12.41 24.44 -35.13
CA ILE A 494 11.97 24.04 -33.78
C ILE A 494 13.22 24.04 -32.89
N ASP A 495 13.46 25.16 -32.20
CA ASP A 495 14.54 25.30 -31.20
C ASP A 495 14.20 24.61 -29.86
N ALA A 496 13.24 23.68 -29.85
CA ALA A 496 12.80 22.93 -28.67
C ALA A 496 13.34 21.50 -28.72
N THR A 497 13.80 20.98 -27.58
CA THR A 497 14.17 19.57 -27.48
C THR A 497 12.94 18.68 -27.54
N LYS A 498 13.10 17.42 -27.97
CA LYS A 498 11.99 16.44 -28.02
C LYS A 498 11.37 16.23 -26.64
N PHE A 499 12.22 16.19 -25.61
CA PHE A 499 11.80 16.13 -24.21
C PHE A 499 10.93 17.35 -23.83
N GLU A 500 11.36 18.56 -24.17
CA GLU A 500 10.62 19.78 -23.82
C GLU A 500 9.24 19.85 -24.49
N MET A 501 9.13 19.42 -25.75
CA MET A 501 7.83 19.33 -26.44
C MET A 501 6.89 18.34 -25.76
N LYS A 502 7.40 17.16 -25.38
CA LYS A 502 6.63 16.15 -24.64
C LYS A 502 6.15 16.69 -23.29
N VAL A 503 7.02 17.41 -22.56
CA VAL A 503 6.65 18.04 -21.28
C VAL A 503 5.57 19.09 -21.49
N LEU A 504 5.71 19.99 -22.47
CA LEU A 504 4.72 21.03 -22.76
C LEU A 504 3.34 20.43 -23.07
N GLU A 505 3.28 19.45 -23.96
CA GLU A 505 2.03 18.76 -24.30
C GLU A 505 1.42 18.05 -23.09
N ALA A 506 2.22 17.27 -22.34
CA ALA A 506 1.75 16.53 -21.18
C ALA A 506 1.26 17.45 -20.06
N ARG A 507 1.97 18.56 -19.79
CA ARG A 507 1.60 19.54 -18.75
C ARG A 507 0.38 20.35 -19.16
N TRP A 508 0.24 20.74 -20.43
CA TRP A 508 -0.97 21.39 -20.94
C TRP A 508 -2.18 20.48 -20.79
N VAL A 509 -2.08 19.22 -21.24
CA VAL A 509 -3.13 18.19 -21.05
C VAL A 509 -3.46 18.02 -19.57
N GLY A 510 -2.44 17.99 -18.69
CA GLY A 510 -2.60 17.95 -17.25
C GLY A 510 -3.41 19.13 -16.71
N CYS A 511 -3.09 20.36 -17.12
CA CYS A 511 -3.81 21.58 -16.69
C CYS A 511 -5.27 21.55 -17.14
N VAL A 512 -5.55 21.16 -18.39
CA VAL A 512 -6.91 21.03 -18.93
C VAL A 512 -7.71 19.99 -18.12
N LYS A 513 -7.09 18.87 -17.73
CA LYS A 513 -7.71 17.88 -16.82
C LYS A 513 -8.01 18.51 -15.46
N HIS A 514 -7.03 19.16 -14.82
CA HIS A 514 -7.22 19.82 -13.53
C HIS A 514 -8.31 20.90 -13.54
N LEU A 515 -8.52 21.57 -14.67
CA LEU A 515 -9.59 22.55 -14.86
C LEU A 515 -10.93 21.93 -15.27
N CYS A 516 -11.03 20.59 -15.30
CA CYS A 516 -12.22 19.84 -15.69
C CYS A 516 -12.81 20.26 -17.07
N GLN A 517 -11.96 20.73 -18.00
CA GLN A 517 -12.36 21.18 -19.34
C GLN A 517 -12.51 19.99 -20.31
N TRP A 518 -13.39 19.05 -19.98
CA TRP A 518 -13.54 17.76 -20.69
C TRP A 518 -14.08 17.90 -22.13
N SER A 519 -14.78 18.99 -22.46
CA SER A 519 -15.22 19.30 -23.83
C SER A 519 -14.04 19.63 -24.75
N LEU A 520 -13.20 20.57 -24.33
CA LEU A 520 -11.97 20.94 -25.03
C LEU A 520 -11.04 19.73 -25.20
N MET A 521 -10.88 18.95 -24.13
CA MET A 521 -10.05 17.75 -24.15
C MET A 521 -10.54 16.71 -25.16
N ASN A 522 -11.86 16.53 -25.27
CA ASN A 522 -12.44 15.59 -26.22
C ASN A 522 -12.14 15.99 -27.67
N ASP A 523 -12.20 17.27 -27.99
CA ASP A 523 -11.93 17.75 -29.35
C ASP A 523 -10.45 17.62 -29.68
N PHE A 524 -9.57 17.90 -28.70
CA PHE A 524 -8.15 17.59 -28.80
C PHE A 524 -7.89 16.09 -29.03
N ALA A 525 -8.51 15.20 -28.25
CA ALA A 525 -8.35 13.76 -28.37
C ALA A 525 -8.84 13.20 -29.72
N LYS A 526 -9.89 13.80 -30.31
CA LYS A 526 -10.36 13.48 -31.66
C LYS A 526 -9.35 13.88 -32.73
N THR A 527 -8.75 15.06 -32.61
CA THR A 527 -7.73 15.53 -33.56
C THR A 527 -6.44 14.73 -33.45
N THR A 528 -5.98 14.39 -32.24
CA THR A 528 -4.77 13.59 -32.03
C THR A 528 -4.96 12.09 -32.21
N GLN A 529 -6.21 11.62 -32.37
CA GLN A 529 -6.58 10.20 -32.43
C GLN A 529 -6.13 9.40 -31.20
N ASN A 530 -5.98 10.05 -30.04
CA ASN A 530 -5.66 9.38 -28.78
C ASN A 530 -6.93 8.73 -28.19
N GLN A 531 -7.08 7.43 -28.43
CA GLN A 531 -8.26 6.66 -28.04
C GLN A 531 -8.40 6.50 -26.51
N GLU A 532 -7.30 6.44 -25.75
CA GLU A 532 -7.36 6.31 -24.28
C GLU A 532 -7.88 7.59 -23.62
N LEU A 533 -7.37 8.74 -24.07
CA LEU A 533 -7.82 10.05 -23.62
C LEU A 533 -9.27 10.33 -24.05
N MET A 534 -9.65 9.87 -25.25
CA MET A 534 -11.03 9.96 -25.72
C MET A 534 -11.98 9.15 -24.84
N LEU A 535 -11.61 7.92 -24.46
CA LEU A 535 -12.40 7.11 -23.54
C LEU A 535 -12.58 7.82 -22.19
N ASP A 536 -11.53 8.47 -21.67
CA ASP A 536 -11.61 9.32 -20.47
C ASP A 536 -12.65 10.43 -20.60
N CYS A 537 -12.65 11.14 -21.72
CA CYS A 537 -13.60 12.22 -21.94
C CYS A 537 -15.05 11.72 -22.10
N CYS A 538 -15.24 10.58 -22.78
CA CYS A 538 -16.56 10.00 -23.03
C CYS A 538 -17.27 9.60 -21.72
N TRP A 539 -16.57 8.91 -20.80
CA TRP A 539 -17.20 8.50 -19.54
C TRP A 539 -17.52 9.71 -18.66
N LYS A 540 -16.63 10.73 -18.61
CA LYS A 540 -16.86 11.97 -17.87
C LYS A 540 -18.07 12.76 -18.35
N ARG A 541 -18.29 12.79 -19.66
CA ARG A 541 -19.42 13.49 -20.29
C ARG A 541 -20.72 12.68 -20.26
N GLY A 542 -20.64 11.38 -19.99
CA GLY A 542 -21.78 10.47 -20.05
C GLY A 542 -22.17 10.03 -21.47
N ASP A 543 -21.25 10.13 -22.45
CA ASP A 543 -21.46 9.57 -23.79
C ASP A 543 -21.07 8.09 -23.84
N TRP A 544 -21.95 7.26 -23.26
CA TRP A 544 -21.71 5.82 -23.11
C TRP A 544 -21.74 5.05 -24.44
N GLY A 545 -22.42 5.58 -25.46
CA GLY A 545 -22.52 4.96 -26.78
C GLY A 545 -21.17 4.94 -27.50
N THR A 546 -20.48 6.09 -27.55
CA THR A 546 -19.12 6.17 -28.11
C THR A 546 -18.11 5.45 -27.23
N ALA A 547 -18.22 5.52 -25.90
CA ALA A 547 -17.36 4.80 -24.97
C ALA A 547 -17.39 3.28 -25.23
N LYS A 548 -18.57 2.71 -25.48
CA LYS A 548 -18.73 1.28 -25.80
C LYS A 548 -18.04 0.88 -27.10
N GLN A 549 -18.13 1.72 -28.12
CA GLN A 549 -17.43 1.49 -29.40
C GLN A 549 -15.91 1.55 -29.21
N LEU A 550 -15.41 2.50 -28.41
CA LEU A 550 -13.98 2.67 -28.13
C LEU A 550 -13.39 1.49 -27.36
N LEU A 551 -14.14 0.81 -26.49
CA LEU A 551 -13.66 -0.40 -25.81
C LEU A 551 -13.27 -1.54 -26.76
N HIS A 552 -13.76 -1.54 -28.00
CA HIS A 552 -13.39 -2.50 -29.04
C HIS A 552 -12.19 -2.05 -29.89
N ALA A 553 -11.67 -0.84 -29.67
CA ALA A 553 -10.51 -0.34 -30.38
C ALA A 553 -9.25 -1.10 -29.95
N SER A 554 -8.33 -1.31 -30.91
CA SER A 554 -7.14 -2.13 -30.72
C SER A 554 -6.21 -1.60 -29.62
N SER A 555 -6.08 -0.28 -29.47
CA SER A 555 -5.24 0.33 -28.43
C SER A 555 -5.79 0.04 -27.02
N ILE A 556 -7.09 0.21 -26.82
CA ILE A 556 -7.75 0.01 -25.52
C ILE A 556 -7.78 -1.47 -25.16
N GLN A 557 -7.94 -2.35 -26.15
CA GLN A 557 -7.84 -3.78 -25.94
C GLN A 557 -6.41 -4.18 -25.53
N ALA A 558 -5.38 -3.63 -26.18
CA ALA A 558 -4.00 -3.84 -25.79
C ALA A 558 -3.72 -3.33 -24.36
N ALA A 559 -4.22 -2.17 -23.97
CA ALA A 559 -4.09 -1.62 -22.62
C ALA A 559 -4.86 -2.43 -21.55
N SER A 560 -6.01 -3.00 -21.94
CA SER A 560 -6.80 -3.92 -21.11
C SER A 560 -6.13 -5.28 -20.92
N GLU A 561 -5.38 -5.75 -21.93
CA GLU A 561 -4.53 -6.94 -21.87
C GLU A 561 -3.23 -6.68 -21.09
N ALA A 562 -2.72 -5.44 -21.13
CA ALA A 562 -1.60 -4.99 -20.30
C ALA A 562 -1.94 -4.93 -18.79
N GLY A 563 -3.22 -5.08 -18.43
CA GLY A 563 -3.66 -5.24 -17.05
C GLY A 563 -4.01 -3.94 -16.32
N CYS A 564 -4.36 -2.86 -17.03
CA CYS A 564 -4.74 -1.59 -16.41
C CYS A 564 -6.13 -1.69 -15.70
N PRO A 565 -6.21 -1.50 -14.36
CA PRO A 565 -7.47 -1.62 -13.62
C PRO A 565 -8.49 -0.55 -13.98
N LEU A 566 -8.06 0.67 -14.33
CA LEU A 566 -8.94 1.79 -14.66
C LEU A 566 -9.79 1.51 -15.91
N ILE A 567 -9.22 0.86 -16.92
CA ILE A 567 -9.97 0.48 -18.14
C ILE A 567 -11.01 -0.59 -17.80
N ARG A 568 -10.65 -1.55 -16.92
CA ARG A 568 -11.59 -2.57 -16.43
C ARG A 568 -12.72 -1.97 -15.59
N LEU A 569 -12.43 -0.93 -14.80
CA LEU A 569 -13.44 -0.17 -14.06
C LEU A 569 -14.40 0.57 -15.01
N LYS A 570 -13.90 1.23 -16.06
CA LYS A 570 -14.76 1.88 -17.08
C LYS A 570 -15.65 0.87 -17.80
N LYS A 571 -15.12 -0.32 -18.10
CA LYS A 571 -15.92 -1.43 -18.64
C LYS A 571 -16.99 -1.88 -17.65
N LEU A 572 -16.68 -1.93 -16.35
CA LEU A 572 -17.66 -2.22 -15.30
C LEU A 572 -18.75 -1.15 -15.26
N TYR A 573 -18.42 0.14 -15.38
CA TYR A 573 -19.42 1.23 -15.45
C TYR A 573 -20.42 1.04 -16.60
N ILE A 574 -19.93 0.72 -17.79
CA ILE A 574 -20.80 0.45 -18.96
C ILE A 574 -21.68 -0.78 -18.69
N SER A 575 -21.12 -1.88 -18.17
CA SER A 575 -21.90 -3.08 -17.84
C SER A 575 -22.95 -2.86 -16.75
N ILE A 576 -22.70 -1.96 -15.78
CA ILE A 576 -23.67 -1.55 -14.77
C ILE A 576 -24.85 -0.83 -15.42
N LEU A 577 -24.57 0.12 -16.32
CA LEU A 577 -25.58 0.95 -17.00
C LEU A 577 -26.40 0.15 -18.01
N ASP A 578 -25.77 -0.71 -18.80
CA ASP A 578 -26.44 -1.61 -19.76
C ASP A 578 -27.25 -2.72 -19.04
N GLY A 579 -26.97 -2.96 -17.76
CA GLY A 579 -27.69 -3.95 -16.95
C GLY A 579 -27.35 -5.39 -17.34
N ASP A 580 -26.08 -5.65 -17.67
CA ASP A 580 -25.56 -6.96 -18.09
C ASP A 580 -25.83 -8.10 -17.08
N LYS A 581 -25.67 -9.35 -17.54
CA LYS A 581 -25.91 -10.54 -16.72
C LYS A 581 -24.92 -10.58 -15.53
N LYS A 582 -25.46 -10.80 -14.31
CA LYS A 582 -24.68 -10.96 -13.05
C LYS A 582 -23.35 -11.74 -13.18
N PRO A 583 -23.27 -12.95 -13.80
CA PRO A 583 -22.00 -13.69 -13.86
C PRO A 583 -20.87 -12.98 -14.63
N GLN A 584 -21.22 -12.16 -15.63
CA GLN A 584 -20.22 -11.39 -16.37
C GLN A 584 -19.67 -10.25 -15.51
N VAL A 585 -20.56 -9.58 -14.78
CA VAL A 585 -20.21 -8.52 -13.82
C VAL A 585 -19.35 -9.08 -12.68
N ASP A 586 -19.73 -10.20 -12.08
CA ASP A 586 -18.97 -10.83 -10.97
C ASP A 586 -17.54 -11.25 -11.41
N SER A 587 -17.40 -11.73 -12.65
CA SER A 587 -16.10 -12.04 -13.24
C SER A 587 -15.24 -10.77 -13.44
N LEU A 588 -15.83 -9.68 -13.93
CA LEU A 588 -15.12 -8.40 -14.07
C LEU A 588 -14.71 -7.82 -12.72
N VAL A 589 -15.59 -7.88 -11.72
CA VAL A 589 -15.31 -7.44 -10.34
C VAL A 589 -14.11 -8.21 -9.77
N SER A 590 -14.07 -9.54 -9.95
CA SER A 590 -12.96 -10.36 -9.48
C SER A 590 -11.63 -9.99 -10.18
N GLN A 591 -11.67 -9.78 -11.50
CA GLN A 591 -10.50 -9.37 -12.28
C GLN A 591 -9.96 -8.00 -11.86
N ILE A 592 -10.82 -7.03 -11.55
CA ILE A 592 -10.40 -5.70 -11.09
C ILE A 592 -9.64 -5.81 -9.76
N VAL A 593 -10.16 -6.61 -8.82
CA VAL A 593 -9.51 -6.83 -7.51
C VAL A 593 -8.13 -7.46 -7.69
N ASP A 594 -8.04 -8.52 -8.50
CA ASP A 594 -6.76 -9.20 -8.74
C ASP A 594 -5.71 -8.27 -9.37
N LEU A 595 -6.11 -7.46 -10.37
CA LEU A 595 -5.21 -6.51 -11.02
C LEU A 595 -4.80 -5.37 -10.08
N ALA A 596 -5.72 -4.82 -9.29
CA ALA A 596 -5.42 -3.76 -8.35
C ALA A 596 -4.49 -4.24 -7.22
N LEU A 597 -4.68 -5.47 -6.74
CA LEU A 597 -3.77 -6.09 -5.76
C LEU A 597 -2.39 -6.37 -6.36
N HIS A 598 -2.32 -6.80 -7.62
CA HIS A 598 -1.04 -6.99 -8.31
C HIS A 598 -0.28 -5.67 -8.48
N GLN A 599 -0.97 -4.58 -8.83
CA GLN A 599 -0.35 -3.24 -8.88
C GLN A 599 0.10 -2.77 -7.50
N TRP A 600 -0.70 -3.00 -6.45
CA TRP A 600 -0.31 -2.67 -5.08
C TRP A 600 0.97 -3.40 -4.64
N GLN A 601 1.14 -4.67 -5.01
CA GLN A 601 2.37 -5.42 -4.76
C GLN A 601 3.59 -4.90 -5.53
N GLY A 602 3.35 -4.26 -6.69
CA GLY A 602 4.39 -3.64 -7.52
C GLY A 602 4.92 -2.32 -6.94
N LEU A 603 4.21 -1.68 -6.00
CA LEU A 603 4.62 -0.42 -5.39
C LEU A 603 5.58 -0.63 -4.20
N PRO A 604 6.37 0.42 -3.82
CA PRO A 604 7.23 0.36 -2.65
C PRO A 604 6.47 -0.03 -1.39
N ARG A 605 7.10 -0.80 -0.48
CA ARG A 605 6.46 -1.25 0.77
C ARG A 605 6.07 -0.11 1.72
N VAL A 606 6.73 1.04 1.60
CA VAL A 606 6.43 2.22 2.41
C VAL A 606 5.19 2.90 1.82
N LEU A 607 4.16 3.05 2.64
CA LEU A 607 2.97 3.81 2.27
C LEU A 607 3.37 5.25 1.95
N SER A 608 3.16 5.64 0.70
CA SER A 608 3.56 6.93 0.11
C SER A 608 2.46 7.45 -0.82
N ARG A 609 2.69 8.63 -1.44
CA ARG A 609 1.79 9.22 -2.44
C ARG A 609 1.53 8.31 -3.64
N ALA A 610 2.45 7.38 -3.94
CA ALA A 610 2.28 6.35 -4.96
C ALA A 610 1.03 5.46 -4.75
N HIS A 611 0.59 5.29 -3.50
CA HIS A 611 -0.56 4.45 -3.18
C HIS A 611 -1.90 5.19 -3.31
N VAL A 612 -1.89 6.54 -3.34
CA VAL A 612 -3.12 7.36 -3.36
C VAL A 612 -3.97 7.08 -4.59
N PRO A 613 -3.43 6.98 -5.83
CA PRO A 613 -4.23 6.61 -7.01
C PRO A 613 -4.93 5.25 -6.87
N LEU A 614 -4.28 4.26 -6.24
CA LEU A 614 -4.89 2.94 -5.98
C LEU A 614 -5.96 3.00 -4.88
N LEU A 615 -5.75 3.81 -3.83
CA LEU A 615 -6.78 4.03 -2.81
C LEU A 615 -8.02 4.71 -3.40
N HIS A 616 -7.81 5.67 -4.30
CA HIS A 616 -8.88 6.31 -5.05
C HIS A 616 -9.60 5.31 -5.99
N LEU A 617 -8.86 4.45 -6.69
CA LEU A 617 -9.42 3.35 -7.46
C LEU A 617 -10.28 2.41 -6.59
N PHE A 618 -9.83 2.08 -5.37
CA PHE A 618 -10.62 1.27 -4.44
C PHE A 618 -11.89 1.99 -4.00
N HIS A 619 -11.85 3.30 -3.76
CA HIS A 619 -13.03 4.10 -3.47
C HIS A 619 -14.02 4.04 -4.65
N GLN A 620 -13.58 4.33 -5.87
CA GLN A 620 -14.41 4.23 -7.08
C GLN A 620 -15.01 2.84 -7.26
N PHE A 621 -14.22 1.80 -7.02
CA PHE A 621 -14.66 0.41 -7.16
C PHE A 621 -15.72 0.01 -6.14
N ILE A 622 -15.60 0.46 -4.88
CA ILE A 622 -16.62 0.20 -3.87
C ILE A 622 -17.93 0.91 -4.24
N GLU A 623 -17.88 2.17 -4.69
CA GLU A 623 -19.10 2.87 -5.15
C GLU A 623 -19.70 2.21 -6.39
N ALA A 624 -18.88 1.69 -7.32
CA ALA A 624 -19.36 0.90 -8.45
C ALA A 624 -20.09 -0.38 -8.00
N LYS A 625 -19.55 -1.07 -6.97
CA LYS A 625 -20.16 -2.27 -6.40
C LYS A 625 -21.46 -1.96 -5.64
N GLU A 626 -21.50 -0.88 -4.88
CA GLU A 626 -22.73 -0.39 -4.23
C GLU A 626 -23.79 0.02 -5.29
N SER A 627 -23.35 0.58 -6.42
CA SER A 627 -24.23 0.94 -7.54
C SER A 627 -24.92 -0.28 -8.17
N LEU A 628 -24.30 -1.46 -8.16
CA LEU A 628 -24.97 -2.71 -8.59
C LEU A 628 -26.18 -3.05 -7.71
N GLN A 629 -26.09 -2.80 -6.40
CA GLN A 629 -27.21 -2.98 -5.48
C GLN A 629 -28.29 -1.95 -5.76
N ILE A 630 -27.92 -0.67 -5.95
CA ILE A 630 -28.86 0.40 -6.31
C ILE A 630 -29.61 0.05 -7.61
N MET A 631 -28.91 -0.42 -8.64
CA MET A 631 -29.52 -0.84 -9.90
C MET A 631 -30.45 -2.04 -9.74
N ALA A 632 -30.15 -2.97 -8.84
CA ALA A 632 -31.05 -4.08 -8.52
C ALA A 632 -32.32 -3.60 -7.81
N ASP A 633 -32.17 -2.68 -6.85
CA ASP A 633 -33.29 -2.09 -6.11
C ASP A 633 -34.19 -1.26 -7.03
N ILE A 634 -33.61 -0.50 -7.96
CA ILE A 634 -34.34 0.23 -9.02
C ILE A 634 -35.14 -0.76 -9.87
N LYS A 635 -34.52 -1.85 -10.37
CA LYS A 635 -35.23 -2.85 -11.19
C LYS A 635 -36.43 -3.46 -10.45
N VAL A 636 -36.28 -3.79 -9.16
CA VAL A 636 -37.37 -4.33 -8.34
C VAL A 636 -38.47 -3.27 -8.13
N ALA A 637 -38.10 -2.04 -7.81
CA ALA A 637 -39.04 -0.96 -7.56
C ALA A 637 -39.83 -0.56 -8.83
N THR A 638 -39.16 -0.53 -10.00
CA THR A 638 -39.81 -0.31 -11.29
C THR A 638 -40.82 -1.42 -11.61
N GLN A 639 -40.51 -2.69 -11.33
CA GLN A 639 -41.45 -3.80 -11.51
C GLN A 639 -42.68 -3.71 -10.59
N GLN A 640 -42.49 -3.14 -9.40
CA GLN A 640 -43.54 -2.96 -8.40
C GLN A 640 -44.29 -1.63 -8.56
N HIS A 641 -43.94 -0.79 -9.54
CA HIS A 641 -44.43 0.59 -9.68
C HIS A 641 -44.34 1.41 -8.38
N ASN A 642 -43.30 1.17 -7.58
CA ASN A 642 -43.04 1.87 -6.33
C ASN A 642 -41.71 2.64 -6.40
N LEU A 643 -41.52 3.60 -5.50
CA LEU A 643 -40.28 4.36 -5.38
C LEU A 643 -39.29 3.62 -4.47
N PRO A 644 -38.03 3.40 -4.90
CA PRO A 644 -37.00 2.79 -4.06
C PRO A 644 -36.54 3.75 -2.95
N ASN A 645 -36.23 3.22 -1.76
CA ASN A 645 -35.65 4.01 -0.67
C ASN A 645 -34.13 4.09 -0.80
N LEU A 646 -33.64 5.10 -1.54
CA LEU A 646 -32.21 5.31 -1.80
C LEU A 646 -31.48 6.14 -0.72
N LYS A 647 -32.21 6.71 0.25
CA LYS A 647 -31.64 7.59 1.29
C LYS A 647 -30.46 6.98 2.07
N PRO A 648 -30.48 5.69 2.46
CA PRO A 648 -29.35 5.08 3.18
C PRO A 648 -28.06 5.06 2.35
N SER A 649 -28.16 4.69 1.06
CA SER A 649 -27.02 4.67 0.13
C SER A 649 -26.48 6.07 -0.10
N ILE A 650 -27.37 7.05 -0.27
CA ILE A 650 -27.02 8.46 -0.44
C ILE A 650 -26.27 9.00 0.79
N ASN A 651 -26.77 8.74 2.01
CA ASN A 651 -26.09 9.18 3.23
C ASN A 651 -24.70 8.55 3.39
N THR A 652 -24.57 7.26 3.05
CA THR A 652 -23.26 6.57 3.05
C THR A 652 -22.29 7.25 2.08
N TRP A 653 -22.77 7.63 0.89
CA TRP A 653 -21.99 8.38 -0.10
C TRP A 653 -21.65 9.80 0.38
N ARG A 654 -22.56 10.50 1.07
CA ARG A 654 -22.28 11.84 1.64
C ARG A 654 -21.16 11.80 2.69
N GLU A 655 -21.08 10.73 3.48
CA GLU A 655 -20.05 10.55 4.51
C GLU A 655 -18.69 10.12 3.92
N ARG A 656 -18.70 9.40 2.79
CA ARG A 656 -17.48 8.96 2.10
C ARG A 656 -17.05 9.97 1.04
N LEU A 657 -16.16 10.89 1.42
CA LEU A 657 -15.61 11.92 0.53
C LEU A 657 -14.07 11.90 0.55
N PRO A 658 -13.40 12.34 -0.53
CA PRO A 658 -11.97 12.63 -0.49
C PRO A 658 -11.64 13.72 0.54
N ASN A 659 -10.35 13.83 0.90
CA ASN A 659 -9.91 14.90 1.79
C ASN A 659 -9.90 16.25 1.06
N SER A 660 -10.02 17.35 1.80
CA SER A 660 -10.08 18.70 1.21
C SER A 660 -8.81 19.13 0.46
N TYR A 661 -7.67 18.50 0.78
CA TYR A 661 -6.38 18.74 0.15
C TYR A 661 -6.09 17.80 -1.04
N GLU A 662 -6.96 16.81 -1.31
CA GLU A 662 -6.80 15.95 -2.48
C GLU A 662 -7.06 16.74 -3.76
N PRO A 663 -6.40 16.40 -4.88
CA PRO A 663 -6.57 17.12 -6.14
C PRO A 663 -8.03 17.07 -6.61
N ILE A 664 -8.48 18.16 -7.23
CA ILE A 664 -9.84 18.33 -7.73
C ILE A 664 -10.31 17.19 -8.65
N LEU A 665 -9.39 16.58 -9.40
CA LEU A 665 -9.67 15.44 -10.28
C LEU A 665 -10.26 14.23 -9.53
N MET A 666 -9.78 13.95 -8.31
CA MET A 666 -10.33 12.86 -7.49
C MET A 666 -11.75 13.16 -7.02
N TRP A 667 -12.04 14.42 -6.71
CA TRP A 667 -13.40 14.87 -6.41
C TRP A 667 -14.32 14.74 -7.62
N ASP A 668 -13.86 15.20 -8.78
CA ASP A 668 -14.59 15.15 -10.03
C ASP A 668 -14.93 13.71 -10.43
N ASP A 669 -14.01 12.76 -10.28
CA ASP A 669 -14.24 11.34 -10.56
C ASP A 669 -15.42 10.76 -9.79
N ILE A 670 -15.43 10.93 -8.46
CA ILE A 670 -16.45 10.36 -7.58
C ILE A 670 -17.79 11.05 -7.82
N LEU A 671 -17.80 12.38 -7.88
CA LEU A 671 -19.03 13.16 -8.00
C LEU A 671 -19.67 13.03 -9.39
N THR A 672 -18.85 12.87 -10.44
CA THR A 672 -19.33 12.57 -11.80
C THR A 672 -19.99 11.18 -11.85
N TRP A 673 -19.38 10.14 -11.26
CA TRP A 673 -19.99 8.81 -11.20
C TRP A 673 -21.36 8.82 -10.48
N ARG A 674 -21.46 9.50 -9.34
CA ARG A 674 -22.73 9.70 -8.62
C ARG A 674 -23.77 10.38 -9.50
N SER A 675 -23.35 11.41 -10.25
CA SER A 675 -24.24 12.14 -11.15
C SER A 675 -24.79 11.25 -12.28
N HIS A 676 -23.98 10.34 -12.83
CA HIS A 676 -24.45 9.34 -13.79
C HIS A 676 -25.46 8.36 -13.18
N MET A 677 -25.20 7.84 -11.98
CA MET A 677 -26.15 6.96 -11.29
C MET A 677 -27.49 7.64 -11.03
N PHE A 678 -27.46 8.89 -10.56
CA PHE A 678 -28.68 9.65 -10.35
C PHE A 678 -29.38 10.08 -11.65
N ALA A 679 -28.66 10.22 -12.76
CA ALA A 679 -29.27 10.44 -14.06
C ALA A 679 -30.13 9.23 -14.48
N VAL A 680 -29.68 8.01 -14.20
CA VAL A 680 -30.48 6.78 -14.41
C VAL A 680 -31.75 6.81 -13.56
N VAL A 681 -31.65 7.19 -12.28
CA VAL A 681 -32.82 7.32 -11.37
C VAL A 681 -33.83 8.32 -11.95
N LYS A 682 -33.36 9.52 -12.34
CA LYS A 682 -34.22 10.55 -12.96
C LYS A 682 -34.89 10.07 -14.24
N GLY A 683 -34.17 9.38 -15.12
CA GLY A 683 -34.73 8.83 -16.36
C GLY A 683 -35.79 7.77 -16.09
N THR A 684 -35.50 6.81 -15.19
CA THR A 684 -36.37 5.65 -14.90
C THR A 684 -37.66 6.06 -14.19
N PHE A 685 -37.61 7.05 -13.30
CA PHE A 685 -38.75 7.51 -12.50
C PHE A 685 -39.28 8.87 -12.95
N SER A 686 -39.05 9.26 -14.20
CA SER A 686 -39.54 10.52 -14.79
C SER A 686 -41.06 10.67 -14.77
N TRP A 687 -41.80 9.57 -14.61
CA TRP A 687 -43.25 9.54 -14.46
C TRP A 687 -43.74 9.96 -13.06
N SER A 688 -42.85 10.08 -12.07
CA SER A 688 -43.19 10.50 -10.70
C SER A 688 -43.16 12.03 -10.53
N ASP A 689 -43.73 12.53 -9.44
CA ASP A 689 -43.78 13.96 -9.15
C ASP A 689 -42.36 14.56 -8.97
N ALA A 690 -42.15 15.76 -9.51
CA ALA A 690 -40.84 16.41 -9.59
C ALA A 690 -40.23 16.69 -8.21
N GLN A 691 -41.07 16.99 -7.20
CA GLN A 691 -40.60 17.24 -5.83
C GLN A 691 -40.16 15.96 -5.11
N LEU A 692 -40.90 14.85 -5.30
CA LEU A 692 -40.52 13.54 -4.78
C LEU A 692 -39.23 13.05 -5.46
N LEU A 693 -39.11 13.25 -6.78
CA LEU A 693 -37.93 12.89 -7.55
C LEU A 693 -36.69 13.69 -7.13
N ALA A 694 -36.85 14.98 -6.80
CA ALA A 694 -35.77 15.81 -6.27
C ALA A 694 -35.22 15.27 -4.94
N GLY A 695 -36.07 14.68 -4.09
CA GLY A 695 -35.66 14.03 -2.84
C GLY A 695 -35.01 12.64 -3.01
N MET A 696 -34.96 12.10 -4.22
CA MET A 696 -34.38 10.79 -4.54
C MET A 696 -32.96 10.86 -5.11
N HIS A 697 -32.47 12.06 -5.41
CA HIS A 697 -31.14 12.23 -6.00
C HIS A 697 -30.37 13.41 -5.41
N ASP A 698 -29.05 13.28 -5.39
CA ASP A 698 -28.14 14.26 -4.81
C ASP A 698 -27.25 14.96 -5.85
N VAL A 699 -27.75 15.09 -7.08
CA VAL A 699 -27.01 15.77 -8.16
C VAL A 699 -26.68 17.23 -7.79
N PRO A 700 -27.64 18.08 -7.31
CA PRO A 700 -27.32 19.45 -6.93
C PRO A 700 -26.27 19.51 -5.82
N TRP A 701 -26.42 18.68 -4.78
CA TRP A 701 -25.44 18.57 -3.69
C TRP A 701 -24.04 18.19 -4.20
N SER A 702 -23.94 17.24 -5.13
CA SER A 702 -22.67 16.78 -5.68
C SER A 702 -21.96 17.89 -6.46
N ILE A 703 -22.68 18.60 -7.33
CA ILE A 703 -22.15 19.73 -8.11
C ILE A 703 -21.73 20.88 -7.18
N LEU A 704 -22.56 21.22 -6.18
CA LEU A 704 -22.25 22.25 -5.19
C LEU A 704 -21.03 21.89 -4.35
N LYS A 705 -20.87 20.61 -4.02
CA LYS A 705 -19.71 20.15 -3.26
C LYS A 705 -18.43 20.31 -4.08
N LEU A 706 -18.46 19.96 -5.37
CA LEU A 706 -17.34 20.16 -6.30
C LEU A 706 -16.99 21.66 -6.44
N ALA A 707 -18.01 22.50 -6.62
CA ALA A 707 -17.84 23.96 -6.69
C ALA A 707 -17.17 24.50 -5.41
N HIS A 708 -17.68 24.10 -4.24
CA HIS A 708 -17.11 24.52 -2.95
C HIS A 708 -15.65 24.10 -2.78
N THR A 709 -15.28 22.88 -3.19
CA THR A 709 -13.89 22.40 -3.11
C THR A 709 -12.99 23.11 -4.12
N ALA A 710 -13.46 23.34 -5.35
CA ALA A 710 -12.72 24.06 -6.38
C ALA A 710 -12.39 25.50 -5.92
N ARG A 711 -13.36 26.23 -5.35
CA ARG A 711 -13.12 27.56 -4.78
C ARG A 711 -12.07 27.53 -3.68
N LYS A 712 -12.15 26.57 -2.76
CA LYS A 712 -11.16 26.41 -1.67
C LYS A 712 -9.76 26.07 -2.16
N GLN A 713 -9.64 25.45 -3.32
CA GLN A 713 -8.37 25.15 -3.98
C GLN A 713 -7.92 26.28 -4.92
N HIS A 714 -8.59 27.45 -4.90
CA HIS A 714 -8.32 28.61 -5.74
C HIS A 714 -8.51 28.36 -7.25
N LEU A 715 -9.51 27.54 -7.62
CA LEU A 715 -9.91 27.26 -9.01
C LEU A 715 -11.29 27.89 -9.31
N PRO A 716 -11.36 29.19 -9.61
CA PRO A 716 -12.62 29.91 -9.78
C PRO A 716 -13.40 29.49 -11.02
N ASP A 717 -12.73 29.21 -12.15
CA ASP A 717 -13.41 28.88 -13.41
C ASP A 717 -14.14 27.55 -13.32
N VAL A 718 -13.52 26.55 -12.68
CA VAL A 718 -14.14 25.25 -12.39
C VAL A 718 -15.37 25.42 -11.51
N CYS A 719 -15.28 26.32 -10.52
CA CYS A 719 -16.38 26.65 -9.64
C CYS A 719 -17.55 27.27 -10.41
N LEU A 720 -17.30 28.30 -11.21
CA LEU A 720 -18.32 28.97 -12.03
C LEU A 720 -18.94 28.02 -13.06
N HIS A 721 -18.11 27.21 -13.73
CA HIS A 721 -18.59 26.22 -14.68
C HIS A 721 -19.50 25.18 -14.02
N SER A 722 -19.11 24.67 -12.84
CA SER A 722 -19.93 23.73 -12.07
C SER A 722 -21.26 24.36 -11.65
N LEU A 723 -21.24 25.61 -11.17
CA LEU A 723 -22.46 26.34 -10.81
C LEU A 723 -23.38 26.63 -12.00
N ALA A 724 -22.81 26.83 -13.20
CA ALA A 724 -23.58 26.98 -14.43
C ALA A 724 -24.41 25.73 -14.76
N GLN A 725 -23.89 24.53 -14.45
CA GLN A 725 -24.61 23.27 -14.65
C GLN A 725 -25.88 23.18 -13.79
N LEU A 726 -25.93 23.83 -12.62
CA LEU A 726 -27.12 23.82 -11.76
C LEU A 726 -28.33 24.53 -12.38
N TYR A 727 -28.14 25.43 -13.35
CA TYR A 727 -29.27 26.09 -14.03
C TYR A 727 -30.04 25.15 -14.96
N THR A 728 -29.45 24.00 -15.31
CA THR A 728 -30.12 22.97 -16.12
C THR A 728 -31.11 22.12 -15.31
N ILE A 729 -31.07 22.22 -13.98
CA ILE A 729 -31.92 21.44 -13.08
C ILE A 729 -33.17 22.27 -12.73
N PRO A 730 -34.40 21.80 -13.07
CA PRO A 730 -35.62 22.61 -12.96
C PRO A 730 -36.13 22.78 -11.53
N ALA A 731 -35.87 21.82 -10.65
CA ALA A 731 -36.30 21.85 -9.24
C ALA A 731 -35.14 21.48 -8.32
N MET A 732 -34.95 22.26 -7.26
CA MET A 732 -33.85 22.10 -6.30
C MET A 732 -34.36 22.34 -4.88
N ASP A 733 -33.77 21.64 -3.91
CA ASP A 733 -34.07 21.84 -2.49
C ASP A 733 -33.64 23.23 -2.00
N VAL A 734 -34.34 23.74 -0.99
CA VAL A 734 -34.10 25.08 -0.42
C VAL A 734 -32.67 25.20 0.15
N GLN A 735 -32.16 24.13 0.77
CA GLN A 735 -30.81 24.11 1.34
C GLN A 735 -29.73 24.15 0.24
N ASP A 736 -29.96 23.48 -0.88
CA ASP A 736 -29.06 23.49 -2.03
C ASP A 736 -29.14 24.85 -2.76
N ALA A 737 -30.32 25.46 -2.86
CA ALA A 737 -30.50 26.81 -3.38
C ALA A 737 -29.72 27.85 -2.57
N PHE A 738 -29.79 27.77 -1.24
CA PHE A 738 -28.99 28.61 -0.36
C PHE A 738 -27.48 28.39 -0.58
N SER A 739 -27.05 27.13 -0.67
CA SER A 739 -25.64 26.78 -0.88
C SER A 739 -25.12 27.27 -2.24
N LYS A 740 -25.93 27.19 -3.30
CA LYS A 740 -25.65 27.78 -4.62
C LYS A 740 -25.41 29.27 -4.50
N LEU A 741 -26.37 30.00 -3.92
CA LEU A 741 -26.29 31.45 -3.75
C LEU A 741 -25.04 31.84 -2.94
N ARG A 742 -24.76 31.10 -1.87
CA ARG A 742 -23.60 31.35 -1.01
C ARG A 742 -22.28 31.14 -1.74
N GLU A 743 -22.14 30.08 -2.55
CA GLU A 743 -20.90 29.88 -3.32
C GLU A 743 -20.77 30.92 -4.44
N GLN A 744 -21.85 31.30 -5.13
CA GLN A 744 -21.83 32.40 -6.12
C GLN A 744 -21.31 33.70 -5.50
N LEU A 745 -21.87 34.12 -4.36
CA LEU A 745 -21.42 35.30 -3.64
C LEU A 745 -19.98 35.18 -3.15
N SER A 746 -19.56 34.00 -2.69
CA SER A 746 -18.19 33.78 -2.22
C SER A 746 -17.16 33.93 -3.35
N ILE A 747 -17.47 33.47 -4.56
CA ILE A 747 -16.59 33.64 -5.74
C ILE A 747 -16.51 35.11 -6.15
N CYS A 748 -17.64 35.82 -6.19
CA CYS A 748 -17.67 37.25 -6.49
C CYS A 748 -16.78 38.04 -5.53
N PHE A 749 -16.75 37.64 -4.25
CA PHE A 749 -15.95 38.28 -3.22
C PHE A 749 -14.45 37.94 -3.31
N GLU A 750 -14.09 36.66 -3.50
CA GLU A 750 -12.69 36.21 -3.42
C GLU A 750 -11.92 36.38 -4.74
N THR A 751 -12.54 36.12 -5.89
CA THR A 751 -11.84 36.04 -7.18
C THR A 751 -12.17 37.22 -8.09
N SER A 752 -13.45 37.50 -8.33
CA SER A 752 -13.86 38.48 -9.36
C SER A 752 -13.70 39.94 -8.90
N LYS A 753 -13.74 40.19 -7.58
CA LYS A 753 -13.84 41.52 -6.98
C LYS A 753 -15.02 42.36 -7.51
N ASP A 754 -16.02 41.69 -8.08
CA ASP A 754 -17.27 42.31 -8.56
C ASP A 754 -18.23 42.50 -7.38
N PHE A 755 -17.91 43.48 -6.52
CA PHE A 755 -18.66 43.71 -5.29
C PHE A 755 -20.09 44.23 -5.57
N ASP A 756 -20.26 45.10 -6.57
CA ASP A 756 -21.56 45.62 -6.98
C ASP A 756 -22.50 44.52 -7.51
N GLY A 757 -21.95 43.58 -8.29
CA GLY A 757 -22.69 42.40 -8.77
C GLY A 757 -23.17 41.52 -7.61
N GLY A 758 -22.32 41.31 -6.60
CA GLY A 758 -22.69 40.58 -5.38
C GLY A 758 -23.83 41.23 -4.59
N VAL A 759 -23.80 42.56 -4.43
CA VAL A 759 -24.88 43.31 -3.75
C VAL A 759 -26.18 43.27 -4.55
N ALA A 760 -26.11 43.38 -5.87
CA ALA A 760 -27.29 43.29 -6.74
C ALA A 760 -27.97 41.92 -6.61
N ILE A 761 -27.21 40.83 -6.63
CA ILE A 761 -27.71 39.46 -6.43
C ILE A 761 -28.40 39.35 -5.06
N LEU A 762 -27.77 39.85 -4.00
CA LEU A 762 -28.33 39.81 -2.64
C LEU A 762 -29.64 40.59 -2.53
N ASN A 763 -29.74 41.78 -3.12
CA ASN A 763 -30.94 42.60 -3.06
C ASN A 763 -32.10 42.00 -3.89
N GLN A 764 -31.80 41.21 -4.92
CA GLN A 764 -32.80 40.52 -5.75
C GLN A 764 -33.30 39.21 -5.13
N THR A 765 -32.60 38.66 -4.13
CA THR A 765 -32.99 37.38 -3.52
C THR A 765 -34.19 37.51 -2.58
N ASN A 766 -35.19 36.63 -2.74
CA ASN A 766 -36.30 36.54 -1.80
C ASN A 766 -35.84 35.82 -0.52
N LEU A 767 -35.82 36.54 0.60
CA LEU A 767 -35.36 36.04 1.89
C LEU A 767 -36.38 35.12 2.57
N GLU A 768 -37.66 35.13 2.21
CA GLU A 768 -38.72 34.43 2.96
C GLU A 768 -38.51 32.92 3.05
N TYR A 769 -37.95 32.30 2.01
CA TYR A 769 -37.71 30.86 1.91
C TYR A 769 -36.60 30.33 2.84
N PHE A 770 -35.75 31.21 3.38
CA PHE A 770 -34.55 30.81 4.11
C PHE A 770 -34.74 30.78 5.63
N ASP A 771 -34.01 29.87 6.28
CA ASP A 771 -33.96 29.78 7.74
C ASP A 771 -33.33 31.05 8.35
N THR A 772 -33.62 31.32 9.62
CA THR A 772 -33.04 32.47 10.36
C THR A 772 -31.51 32.50 10.31
N ARG A 773 -30.86 31.33 10.39
CA ARG A 773 -29.41 31.20 10.27
C ARG A 773 -28.88 31.47 8.86
N GLN A 774 -29.62 31.06 7.83
CA GLN A 774 -29.28 31.30 6.42
C GLN A 774 -29.44 32.79 6.08
N LYS A 775 -30.52 33.42 6.55
CA LYS A 775 -30.74 34.87 6.47
C LYS A 775 -29.58 35.64 7.12
N ALA A 776 -29.18 35.26 8.33
CA ALA A 776 -28.05 35.87 9.02
C ALA A 776 -26.74 35.78 8.19
N GLU A 777 -26.47 34.66 7.53
CA GLU A 777 -25.30 34.52 6.65
C GLU A 777 -25.38 35.46 5.42
N LEU A 778 -26.55 35.62 4.79
CA LEU A 778 -26.71 36.54 3.66
C LEU A 778 -26.49 38.00 4.08
N PHE A 779 -27.02 38.41 5.23
CA PHE A 779 -26.77 39.76 5.77
C PHE A 779 -25.29 39.96 6.14
N ARG A 780 -24.62 38.93 6.66
CA ARG A 780 -23.16 38.98 6.91
C ARG A 780 -22.38 39.17 5.60
N MET A 781 -22.72 38.43 4.54
CA MET A 781 -22.08 38.59 3.23
C MET A 781 -22.37 39.97 2.64
N LYS A 782 -23.61 40.48 2.76
CA LYS A 782 -23.98 41.85 2.37
C LYS A 782 -23.10 42.88 3.06
N ALA A 783 -22.90 42.75 4.37
CA ALA A 783 -22.05 43.63 5.14
C ALA A 783 -20.59 43.61 4.67
N LEU A 784 -20.06 42.42 4.31
CA LEU A 784 -18.71 42.29 3.75
C LEU A 784 -18.57 42.97 2.38
N PHE A 785 -19.57 42.85 1.50
CA PHE A 785 -19.56 43.56 0.22
C PHE A 785 -19.62 45.08 0.40
N LEU A 786 -20.44 45.57 1.34
CA LEU A 786 -20.54 46.99 1.65
C LEU A 786 -19.24 47.54 2.28
N ASP A 787 -18.59 46.75 3.15
CA ASP A 787 -17.25 47.07 3.69
C ASP A 787 -16.22 47.20 2.56
N ALA A 788 -16.19 46.23 1.63
CA ALA A 788 -15.27 46.26 0.49
C ALA A 788 -15.52 47.43 -0.47
N LEU A 789 -16.77 47.90 -0.59
CA LEU A 789 -17.15 49.10 -1.37
C LEU A 789 -16.85 50.43 -0.65
N GLY A 790 -16.44 50.39 0.63
CA GLY A 790 -16.17 51.58 1.44
C GLY A 790 -17.40 52.18 2.15
N ASN A 791 -18.58 51.55 2.06
CA ASN A 791 -19.82 52.00 2.69
C ASN A 791 -19.90 51.56 4.16
N THR A 792 -19.08 52.19 5.02
CA THR A 792 -18.90 51.80 6.44
C THR A 792 -20.18 51.86 7.29
N HIS A 793 -21.02 52.89 7.12
CA HIS A 793 -22.24 53.02 7.92
C HIS A 793 -23.24 51.88 7.66
N ASP A 794 -23.49 51.58 6.39
CA ASP A 794 -24.43 50.55 5.98
C ASP A 794 -23.87 49.14 6.23
N ALA A 795 -22.54 48.97 6.13
CA ALA A 795 -21.87 47.74 6.52
C ALA A 795 -22.10 47.42 8.01
N ASN A 796 -21.93 48.41 8.90
CA ASN A 796 -22.16 48.22 10.33
C ASN A 796 -23.63 47.89 10.64
N ALA A 797 -24.57 48.56 9.99
CA ALA A 797 -25.99 48.26 10.11
C ALA A 797 -26.32 46.83 9.65
N ALA A 798 -25.74 46.37 8.53
CA ALA A 798 -25.92 45.03 8.02
C ALA A 798 -25.30 43.94 8.91
N PHE A 799 -24.13 44.19 9.54
CA PHE A 799 -23.56 43.29 10.54
C PHE A 799 -24.44 43.18 11.78
N SER A 800 -24.95 44.31 12.29
CA SER A 800 -25.89 44.34 13.42
C SER A 800 -27.17 43.57 13.08
N GLN A 801 -27.74 43.77 11.88
CA GLN A 801 -28.95 43.07 11.43
C GLN A 801 -28.72 41.55 11.32
N SER A 802 -27.55 41.11 10.83
CA SER A 802 -27.18 39.69 10.77
C SER A 802 -27.24 39.03 12.15
N LEU A 803 -26.73 39.70 13.18
CA LEU A 803 -26.65 39.16 14.55
C LEU A 803 -27.97 39.27 15.31
N GLN A 804 -28.76 40.32 15.08
CA GLN A 804 -30.12 40.43 15.61
C GLN A 804 -31.01 39.28 15.14
N LEU A 805 -30.81 38.79 13.91
CA LEU A 805 -31.54 37.63 13.39
C LEU A 805 -31.06 36.32 14.00
N CYS A 806 -29.77 36.18 14.29
CA CYS A 806 -29.19 34.95 14.80
C CYS A 806 -27.95 35.22 15.67
N GLU A 807 -28.16 35.41 16.97
CA GLU A 807 -27.05 35.65 17.92
C GLU A 807 -26.09 34.45 17.99
N SER A 808 -26.61 33.23 17.82
CA SER A 808 -25.81 32.00 17.82
C SER A 808 -24.82 31.88 16.64
N TYR A 809 -24.84 32.82 15.70
CA TYR A 809 -24.04 32.75 14.49
C TYR A 809 -22.59 33.23 14.69
N GLY A 810 -21.74 32.34 15.20
CA GLY A 810 -20.33 32.65 15.52
C GLY A 810 -19.45 33.19 14.39
N LYS A 811 -19.76 32.91 13.11
CA LYS A 811 -19.03 33.51 11.97
C LYS A 811 -19.40 34.97 11.76
N GLY A 812 -20.65 35.36 12.03
CA GLY A 812 -21.11 36.75 12.00
C GLY A 812 -20.31 37.61 12.98
N TRP A 813 -20.23 37.14 14.23
CA TRP A 813 -19.42 37.78 15.28
C TRP A 813 -17.95 37.93 14.88
N LEU A 814 -17.36 36.90 14.28
CA LEU A 814 -15.96 36.97 13.84
C LEU A 814 -15.74 38.06 12.79
N SER A 815 -16.57 38.12 11.74
CA SER A 815 -16.43 39.13 10.69
C SER A 815 -16.77 40.54 11.18
N TRP A 816 -17.74 40.70 12.08
CA TRP A 816 -18.04 42.00 12.67
C TRP A 816 -16.89 42.48 13.56
N GLY A 817 -16.27 41.58 14.34
CA GLY A 817 -15.06 41.88 15.10
C GLY A 817 -13.88 42.27 14.21
N GLN A 818 -13.68 41.60 13.07
CA GLN A 818 -12.66 41.99 12.08
C GLN A 818 -12.94 43.37 11.49
N TYR A 819 -14.20 43.69 11.19
CA TYR A 819 -14.62 45.01 10.74
C TYR A 819 -14.33 46.09 11.78
N CYS A 820 -14.71 45.87 13.05
CA CYS A 820 -14.43 46.80 14.14
C CYS A 820 -12.93 46.96 14.41
N ASP A 821 -12.12 45.90 14.27
CA ASP A 821 -10.65 45.98 14.40
C ASP A 821 -10.04 46.83 13.28
N LYS A 822 -10.51 46.68 12.02
CA LYS A 822 -10.08 47.56 10.91
C LYS A 822 -10.39 49.03 11.22
N LEU A 823 -11.62 49.32 11.65
CA LEU A 823 -12.01 50.69 12.01
C LEU A 823 -11.22 51.23 13.21
N PHE A 824 -10.87 50.38 14.17
CA PHE A 824 -10.01 50.76 15.29
C PHE A 824 -8.61 51.13 14.81
N VAL A 825 -8.03 50.37 13.87
CA VAL A 825 -6.73 50.70 13.28
C VAL A 825 -6.76 52.04 12.54
N GLU A 826 -7.87 52.35 11.86
CA GLU A 826 -8.02 53.61 11.12
C GLU A 826 -8.31 54.83 12.01
N ARG A 827 -9.22 54.68 12.98
CA ARG A 827 -9.75 55.81 13.79
C ARG A 827 -9.14 55.92 15.19
N GLN A 828 -8.46 54.87 15.67
CA GLN A 828 -7.92 54.73 17.03
C GLN A 828 -8.93 54.97 18.17
N ASP A 829 -10.22 54.76 17.90
CA ASP A 829 -11.27 54.92 18.91
C ASP A 829 -11.47 53.63 19.73
N VAL A 830 -11.26 53.75 21.04
CA VAL A 830 -11.31 52.67 22.03
C VAL A 830 -12.70 52.02 22.13
N ALA A 831 -13.77 52.72 21.73
CA ALA A 831 -15.10 52.13 21.65
C ALA A 831 -15.17 50.96 20.65
N PHE A 832 -14.51 51.08 19.49
CA PHE A 832 -14.44 49.99 18.51
C PHE A 832 -13.56 48.84 19.01
N ALA A 833 -12.48 49.12 19.75
CA ALA A 833 -11.67 48.07 20.37
C ALA A 833 -12.47 47.26 21.42
N ALA A 834 -13.31 47.91 22.22
CA ALA A 834 -14.21 47.22 23.16
C ALA A 834 -15.22 46.32 22.43
N GLN A 835 -15.80 46.80 21.32
CA GLN A 835 -16.68 46.01 20.46
C GLN A 835 -15.95 44.84 19.79
N THR A 836 -14.71 45.02 19.36
CA THR A 836 -13.86 43.96 18.79
C THR A 836 -13.62 42.84 19.82
N ILE A 837 -13.28 43.19 21.06
CA ILE A 837 -13.10 42.22 22.15
C ILE A 837 -14.40 41.46 22.41
N ALA A 838 -15.53 42.17 22.51
CA ALA A 838 -16.84 41.54 22.70
C ALA A 838 -17.17 40.57 21.57
N CYS A 839 -17.00 40.99 20.31
CA CYS A 839 -17.27 40.18 19.12
C CYS A 839 -16.39 38.93 19.04
N TYR A 840 -15.09 39.04 19.28
CA TYR A 840 -14.18 37.89 19.25
C TYR A 840 -14.48 36.89 20.37
N LEU A 841 -14.74 37.37 21.59
CA LEU A 841 -15.11 36.49 22.69
C LEU A 841 -16.45 35.78 22.43
N GLN A 842 -17.46 36.48 21.87
CA GLN A 842 -18.71 35.85 21.47
C GLN A 842 -18.55 34.86 20.30
N ALA A 843 -17.68 35.16 19.33
CA ALA A 843 -17.36 34.23 18.25
C ALA A 843 -16.72 32.93 18.78
N VAL A 844 -15.89 33.03 19.83
CA VAL A 844 -15.30 31.87 20.52
C VAL A 844 -16.36 31.12 21.32
N HIS A 845 -17.28 31.81 21.99
CA HIS A 845 -18.40 31.20 22.74
C HIS A 845 -19.25 30.31 21.83
N HIS A 846 -19.59 30.81 20.63
CA HIS A 846 -20.32 30.08 19.60
C HIS A 846 -19.47 29.11 18.76
N ARG A 847 -18.26 28.76 19.22
CA ARG A 847 -17.37 27.72 18.67
C ARG A 847 -16.98 27.93 17.19
N SER A 848 -16.77 29.18 16.77
CA SER A 848 -16.18 29.45 15.45
C SER A 848 -14.73 28.93 15.39
N THR A 849 -14.36 28.24 14.31
CA THR A 849 -13.08 27.53 14.20
C THR A 849 -11.87 28.46 14.23
N PHE A 850 -11.96 29.62 13.55
CA PHE A 850 -10.88 30.60 13.46
C PHE A 850 -10.87 31.61 14.60
N ALA A 851 -11.98 31.75 15.34
CA ALA A 851 -12.10 32.74 16.40
C ALA A 851 -11.12 32.53 17.56
N ARG A 852 -10.67 31.28 17.81
CA ARG A 852 -9.68 30.99 18.87
C ARG A 852 -8.32 31.64 18.61
N LEU A 853 -7.95 31.81 17.34
CA LEU A 853 -6.70 32.49 16.97
C LEU A 853 -6.78 33.99 17.29
N MET A 854 -7.98 34.58 17.27
CA MET A 854 -8.19 35.98 17.59
C MET A 854 -8.01 36.29 19.08
N LEU A 855 -7.91 35.28 19.97
CA LEU A 855 -7.58 35.50 21.38
C LEU A 855 -6.21 36.15 21.57
N ALA A 856 -5.26 35.88 20.66
CA ALA A 856 -3.98 36.59 20.64
C ALA A 856 -4.19 38.10 20.50
N ARG A 857 -5.08 38.49 19.58
CA ARG A 857 -5.44 39.89 19.33
C ARG A 857 -6.20 40.49 20.50
N VAL A 858 -7.11 39.74 21.14
CA VAL A 858 -7.80 40.19 22.35
C VAL A 858 -6.81 40.50 23.47
N LEU A 859 -5.88 39.58 23.77
CA LEU A 859 -4.86 39.80 24.80
C LEU A 859 -3.92 40.97 24.46
N TRP A 860 -3.67 41.22 23.17
CA TRP A 860 -2.91 42.37 22.73
C TRP A 860 -3.70 43.68 22.91
N LEU A 861 -4.99 43.73 22.54
CA LEU A 861 -5.83 44.93 22.69
C LEU A 861 -5.99 45.34 24.15
N LEU A 862 -6.01 44.39 25.09
CA LEU A 862 -6.07 44.70 26.52
C LEU A 862 -4.84 45.48 27.03
N SER A 863 -3.70 45.38 26.33
CA SER A 863 -2.51 46.16 26.67
C SER A 863 -2.62 47.64 26.30
N LEU A 864 -3.64 48.02 25.54
CA LEU A 864 -3.89 49.37 25.03
C LEU A 864 -5.07 50.05 25.73
N ASP A 865 -5.46 49.59 26.92
CA ASP A 865 -6.61 50.16 27.63
C ASP A 865 -6.34 51.60 28.12
N ASN A 866 -7.40 52.40 28.19
CA ASN A 866 -7.36 53.75 28.70
C ASN A 866 -7.49 53.75 30.24
N ASP A 867 -7.19 54.88 30.90
CA ASP A 867 -7.33 55.06 32.36
C ASP A 867 -8.75 54.75 32.90
N LYS A 868 -9.77 54.69 32.01
CA LYS A 868 -11.16 54.35 32.32
C LYS A 868 -11.48 52.85 32.34
N GLY A 869 -10.55 51.97 31.93
CA GLY A 869 -10.71 50.51 32.02
C GLY A 869 -11.82 49.90 31.14
N VAL A 870 -12.09 50.50 29.97
CA VAL A 870 -13.24 50.13 29.12
C VAL A 870 -13.04 48.74 28.48
N LEU A 871 -11.81 48.43 28.06
CA LEU A 871 -11.48 47.15 27.44
C LEU A 871 -11.49 46.01 28.46
N ILE A 872 -10.98 46.28 29.66
CA ILE A 872 -11.02 45.35 30.80
C ILE A 872 -12.46 44.98 31.16
N HIS A 873 -13.39 45.95 31.16
CA HIS A 873 -14.80 45.70 31.45
C HIS A 873 -15.50 44.83 30.37
N ALA A 874 -15.22 45.09 29.10
CA ALA A 874 -15.73 44.28 27.99
C ALA A 874 -15.21 42.84 28.06
N PHE A 875 -13.93 42.67 28.41
CA PHE A 875 -13.31 41.35 28.60
C PHE A 875 -13.88 40.59 29.79
N GLU A 876 -14.14 41.25 30.92
CA GLU A 876 -14.74 40.59 32.08
C GLU A 876 -16.16 40.06 31.77
N THR A 877 -16.95 40.87 31.09
CA THR A 877 -18.35 40.56 30.77
C THR A 877 -18.46 39.36 29.84
N HIS A 878 -17.69 39.35 28.76
CA HIS A 878 -17.76 38.30 27.73
C HIS A 878 -16.80 37.13 27.99
N GLY A 879 -15.69 37.36 28.70
CA GLY A 879 -14.67 36.34 28.98
C GLY A 879 -15.13 35.26 29.96
N LYS A 880 -16.01 35.59 30.92
CA LYS A 880 -16.59 34.62 31.86
C LYS A 880 -17.47 33.56 31.17
N GLN A 881 -18.00 33.86 29.99
CA GLN A 881 -18.86 32.97 29.22
C GLN A 881 -18.07 31.87 28.48
N LEU A 882 -16.73 31.98 28.45
CA LEU A 882 -15.88 31.06 27.72
C LEU A 882 -15.49 29.82 28.55
N PRO A 883 -15.43 28.64 27.91
CA PRO A 883 -14.84 27.46 28.54
C PRO A 883 -13.37 27.69 28.95
N ILE A 884 -13.07 27.41 30.21
CA ILE A 884 -11.74 27.65 30.82
C ILE A 884 -10.59 26.97 30.05
N TRP A 885 -10.83 25.83 29.40
CA TRP A 885 -9.78 25.08 28.68
C TRP A 885 -9.15 25.86 27.51
N ILE A 886 -9.87 26.82 26.93
CA ILE A 886 -9.39 27.60 25.78
C ILE A 886 -8.17 28.45 26.14
N TRP A 887 -8.05 28.82 27.41
CA TRP A 887 -6.98 29.67 27.94
C TRP A 887 -5.68 28.92 28.24
N ILE A 888 -5.68 27.58 28.17
CA ILE A 888 -4.51 26.75 28.52
C ILE A 888 -3.29 27.08 27.64
N VAL A 889 -3.50 27.30 26.33
CA VAL A 889 -2.41 27.62 25.38
C VAL A 889 -1.79 29.00 25.67
N TRP A 890 -2.57 29.89 26.30
CA TRP A 890 -2.19 31.28 26.59
C TRP A 890 -1.66 31.49 28.00
N ILE A 891 -1.43 30.43 28.79
CA ILE A 891 -0.95 30.54 30.18
C ILE A 891 0.31 31.41 30.29
N PRO A 892 1.36 31.28 29.44
CA PRO A 892 2.54 32.12 29.54
C PRO A 892 2.20 33.62 29.40
N GLN A 893 1.36 33.98 28.44
CA GLN A 893 0.93 35.35 28.19
C GLN A 893 0.05 35.88 29.32
N LEU A 894 -0.82 35.04 29.89
CA LEU A 894 -1.66 35.37 31.04
C LEU A 894 -0.87 35.54 32.34
N LEU A 895 0.26 34.86 32.50
CA LEU A 895 1.15 35.06 33.64
C LEU A 895 1.92 36.38 33.51
N MET A 896 2.39 36.73 32.31
CA MET A 896 3.06 38.00 32.05
C MET A 896 2.14 39.21 32.26
N SER A 897 0.87 39.10 31.90
CA SER A 897 -0.12 40.17 32.11
C SER A 897 -0.48 40.41 33.58
N LEU A 898 -0.07 39.53 34.52
CA LEU A 898 -0.16 39.83 35.96
C LEU A 898 0.72 41.03 36.37
N CYS A 899 1.71 41.40 35.55
CA CYS A 899 2.55 42.57 35.77
C CYS A 899 1.96 43.87 35.17
N ARG A 900 0.75 43.80 34.61
CA ARG A 900 0.06 44.90 33.89
C ARG A 900 -1.22 45.33 34.61
N PRO A 901 -1.80 46.52 34.31
CA PRO A 901 -3.03 46.99 34.97
C PRO A 901 -4.25 46.05 34.85
N GLU A 902 -4.26 45.19 33.83
CA GLU A 902 -5.26 44.13 33.59
C GLU A 902 -5.18 42.92 34.55
N ALA A 903 -4.22 42.89 35.47
CA ALA A 903 -3.92 41.76 36.35
C ALA A 903 -5.10 41.27 37.20
N SER A 904 -5.99 42.17 37.62
CA SER A 904 -7.14 41.85 38.49
C SER A 904 -8.09 40.85 37.85
N GLN A 905 -8.39 41.01 36.55
CA GLN A 905 -9.29 40.14 35.81
C GLN A 905 -8.64 38.82 35.44
N ILE A 906 -7.36 38.87 35.04
CA ILE A 906 -6.60 37.69 34.63
C ILE A 906 -6.32 36.77 35.81
N ARG A 907 -6.17 37.32 37.02
CA ARG A 907 -6.10 36.54 38.26
C ARG A 907 -7.35 35.68 38.49
N GLY A 908 -8.55 36.20 38.20
CA GLY A 908 -9.79 35.43 38.30
C GLY A 908 -9.80 34.22 37.37
N LEU A 909 -9.30 34.40 36.15
CA LEU A 909 -9.19 33.37 35.14
C LEU A 909 -8.12 32.32 35.46
N LEU A 910 -6.95 32.73 35.96
CA LEU A 910 -5.88 31.83 36.41
C LEU A 910 -6.30 31.00 37.61
N ARG A 911 -7.12 31.54 38.54
CA ARG A 911 -7.74 30.75 39.62
C ARG A 911 -8.70 29.69 39.07
N GLY A 912 -9.48 30.03 38.05
CA GLY A 912 -10.33 29.05 37.35
C GLY A 912 -9.52 27.94 36.68
N LEU A 913 -8.38 28.29 36.07
CA LEU A 913 -7.44 27.34 35.47
C LEU A 913 -6.77 26.46 36.53
N SER A 914 -6.31 27.01 37.66
CA SER A 914 -5.70 26.23 38.73
C SER A 914 -6.68 25.22 39.34
N ALA A 915 -7.96 25.59 39.44
CA ALA A 915 -8.99 24.71 39.99
C ALA A 915 -9.34 23.54 39.06
N LYS A 916 -9.38 23.75 37.73
CA LYS A 916 -9.79 22.71 36.76
C LYS A 916 -8.64 21.98 36.06
N PHE A 917 -7.51 22.67 35.82
CA PHE A 917 -6.36 22.18 35.07
C PHE A 917 -5.03 22.49 35.80
N PRO A 918 -4.82 22.00 37.03
CA PRO A 918 -3.64 22.34 37.85
C PRO A 918 -2.31 21.93 37.19
N GLN A 919 -2.26 20.79 36.50
CA GLN A 919 -1.05 20.30 35.84
C GLN A 919 -0.57 21.21 34.70
N ALA A 920 -1.50 21.83 33.98
CA ALA A 920 -1.18 22.74 32.87
C ALA A 920 -0.56 24.05 33.36
N LEU A 921 -0.90 24.49 34.57
CA LEU A 921 -0.44 25.75 35.15
C LEU A 921 0.81 25.58 36.03
N TYR A 922 0.98 24.46 36.73
CA TYR A 922 1.99 24.32 37.79
C TYR A 922 3.41 24.60 37.32
N TYR A 923 3.87 23.96 36.24
CA TYR A 923 5.26 24.08 35.79
C TYR A 923 5.58 25.49 35.27
N THR A 924 4.68 26.09 34.49
CA THR A 924 4.83 27.44 33.93
C THR A 924 4.73 28.51 35.02
N MET A 925 3.80 28.36 35.97
CA MET A 925 3.68 29.26 37.12
C MET A 925 4.89 29.16 38.05
N ARG A 926 5.43 27.96 38.28
CA ARG A 926 6.65 27.76 39.08
C ARG A 926 7.86 28.41 38.43
N ALA A 927 8.01 28.28 37.10
CA ALA A 927 9.08 28.94 36.36
C ALA A 927 8.97 30.47 36.47
N PHE A 928 7.79 31.03 36.16
CA PHE A 928 7.51 32.46 36.29
C PHE A 928 7.76 32.98 37.71
N PHE A 929 7.35 32.23 38.73
CA PHE A 929 7.59 32.58 40.13
C PHE A 929 9.08 32.58 40.48
N LEU A 930 9.85 31.59 40.01
CA LEU A 930 11.30 31.52 40.28
C LEU A 930 12.08 32.64 39.57
N GLU A 931 11.72 32.96 38.32
CA GLU A 931 12.32 34.05 37.55
C GLU A 931 12.06 35.41 38.20
N ASN A 932 10.81 35.68 38.60
CA ASN A 932 10.45 36.94 39.23
C ASN A 932 10.72 36.96 40.74
N ARG A 933 11.24 35.87 41.32
CA ARG A 933 11.53 35.78 42.76
C ARG A 933 12.52 36.85 43.21
N GLU A 934 13.49 37.20 42.37
CA GLU A 934 14.47 38.26 42.68
C GLU A 934 13.84 39.65 42.64
N LEU A 935 12.94 39.91 41.68
CA LEU A 935 12.16 41.14 41.58
C LEU A 935 11.19 41.28 42.76
N PHE A 936 10.45 40.21 43.10
CA PHE A 936 9.58 40.18 44.27
C PHE A 936 10.35 40.24 45.59
N ALA A 937 11.60 39.74 45.65
CA ALA A 937 12.46 39.87 46.82
C ALA A 937 13.02 41.29 46.99
N MET A 938 13.12 42.10 45.93
CA MET A 938 13.46 43.53 46.05
C MET A 938 12.27 44.36 46.55
N ASP A 939 11.05 44.10 46.05
CA ASP A 939 9.82 44.72 46.59
C ASP A 939 9.55 44.28 48.04
N ASN A 940 9.77 42.99 48.36
CA ASN A 940 9.66 42.50 49.72
C ASN A 940 10.79 43.01 50.62
N LYS A 941 11.99 43.34 50.15
CA LYS A 941 13.01 43.99 51.01
C LYS A 941 12.61 45.39 51.47
N ALA A 942 11.68 46.05 50.77
CA ALA A 942 11.05 47.29 51.26
C ALA A 942 9.94 47.03 52.31
N ALA A 943 9.40 45.81 52.39
CA ALA A 943 8.32 45.42 53.31
C ALA A 943 8.77 44.47 54.47
N ASP A 944 9.89 43.74 54.33
CA ASP A 944 10.39 42.70 55.24
C ASP A 944 11.58 43.16 56.10
N ALA A 945 11.83 44.47 56.19
CA ALA A 945 12.68 45.03 57.24
C ALA A 945 12.12 44.82 58.67
N THR A 946 10.93 44.22 58.81
CA THR A 946 10.23 44.03 60.10
C THR A 946 10.15 42.60 60.62
N SER A 947 10.66 41.57 59.95
CA SER A 947 10.65 40.23 60.57
C SER A 947 11.64 39.23 59.97
N SER A 948 12.81 39.12 60.61
CA SER A 948 13.70 37.97 60.45
C SER A 948 13.61 37.07 61.68
N HIS A 949 13.55 35.74 61.50
CA HIS A 949 14.53 34.78 62.03
C HIS A 949 14.10 33.30 61.91
N ASN A 950 15.10 32.44 61.66
CA ASN A 950 15.15 30.96 61.75
C ASN A 950 14.55 30.18 60.57
N ARG A 951 15.20 29.20 59.91
CA ARG A 951 16.29 28.26 60.30
C ARG A 951 16.86 27.57 59.02
N GLY A 952 18.14 27.17 59.05
CA GLY A 952 18.76 26.17 58.12
C GLY A 952 18.24 24.73 58.37
N LEU A 953 18.64 23.63 57.73
CA LEU A 953 19.83 23.23 56.93
C LEU A 953 19.57 21.76 56.43
N ALA A 954 20.27 21.33 55.37
CA ALA A 954 20.60 19.91 54.99
C ALA A 954 19.45 19.00 54.45
N SER A 955 19.58 17.98 53.59
CA SER A 955 20.68 17.18 52.99
C SER A 955 20.13 16.29 51.84
N ALA A 956 20.91 16.02 50.78
CA ALA A 956 20.83 14.80 49.94
C ALA A 956 21.63 13.64 50.61
N PRO A 957 21.73 12.35 50.15
CA PRO A 957 21.29 11.62 48.93
C PRO A 957 20.65 10.23 49.33
N PRO A 958 20.82 9.01 48.73
CA PRO A 958 21.18 8.51 47.37
C PRO A 958 20.26 7.36 46.83
N THR A 959 20.57 6.87 45.62
CA THR A 959 20.08 5.67 44.90
C THR A 959 20.67 4.33 45.40
N PRO A 960 20.02 3.17 45.13
CA PRO A 960 20.69 1.86 45.08
C PRO A 960 20.66 1.17 43.69
N VAL A 961 21.61 0.24 43.56
CA VAL A 961 22.13 -0.47 42.37
C VAL A 961 21.42 -1.82 42.13
N ALA A 962 21.61 -2.31 40.90
CA ALA A 962 21.22 -3.56 40.25
C ALA A 962 21.37 -4.89 41.02
N SER A 963 20.59 -5.90 40.57
CA SER A 963 20.80 -7.33 40.84
C SER A 963 20.77 -8.15 39.53
N ALA A 964 21.80 -8.98 39.34
CA ALA A 964 21.96 -9.93 38.25
C ALA A 964 21.39 -11.32 38.61
N HIS A 965 20.78 -12.02 37.65
CA HIS A 965 20.55 -13.47 37.73
C HIS A 965 20.67 -14.11 36.33
N THR A 966 21.66 -15.00 36.20
CA THR A 966 21.85 -15.96 35.10
C THR A 966 21.30 -17.33 35.50
N PRO A 967 20.60 -18.07 34.61
CA PRO A 967 20.40 -19.51 34.78
C PRO A 967 21.26 -20.35 33.82
N LYS A 968 21.49 -21.59 34.27
CA LYS A 968 22.46 -22.59 33.82
C LYS A 968 21.99 -23.36 32.58
N HIS A 969 22.92 -23.74 31.72
CA HIS A 969 22.73 -24.70 30.62
C HIS A 969 22.80 -26.15 31.12
N THR A 970 21.87 -26.99 30.66
CA THR A 970 21.94 -28.45 30.71
C THR A 970 22.03 -29.00 29.29
N THR A 971 23.10 -29.73 29.01
CA THR A 971 23.35 -30.48 27.76
C THR A 971 22.69 -31.85 27.81
N THR A 972 21.88 -32.17 26.81
CA THR A 972 21.48 -33.54 26.47
C THR A 972 21.88 -33.85 25.04
N SER A 973 22.64 -34.93 24.89
CA SER A 973 23.06 -35.54 23.63
C SER A 973 21.92 -36.36 23.03
N THR A 974 21.64 -36.19 21.75
CA THR A 974 20.74 -37.08 21.00
C THR A 974 21.38 -37.54 19.69
N THR A 975 21.22 -38.83 19.47
CA THR A 975 21.67 -39.67 18.37
C THR A 975 20.93 -39.40 17.06
N THR A 976 21.54 -39.90 15.98
CA THR A 976 21.21 -39.80 14.56
C THR A 976 19.74 -39.97 14.12
N SER A 977 19.37 -39.06 13.21
CA SER A 977 18.56 -39.21 11.97
C SER A 977 17.06 -39.53 12.06
N ASP A 978 16.24 -38.47 12.11
CA ASP A 978 15.01 -38.37 11.32
C ASP A 978 15.02 -36.99 10.63
N MET A 979 15.11 -36.97 9.30
CA MET A 979 15.10 -35.72 8.52
C MET A 979 13.66 -35.22 8.36
N MET A 980 13.36 -34.04 8.89
CA MET A 980 12.06 -33.40 8.71
C MET A 980 12.13 -32.27 7.68
N TYR A 981 11.17 -32.24 6.76
CA TYR A 981 11.06 -31.22 5.72
C TYR A 981 10.17 -30.07 6.19
N PHE A 982 10.72 -28.87 6.19
CA PHE A 982 9.98 -27.67 6.57
C PHE A 982 9.94 -26.67 5.45
N ARG A 983 8.82 -25.95 5.35
CA ARG A 983 8.74 -24.80 4.47
C ARG A 983 9.33 -23.61 5.20
N THR A 984 10.38 -23.03 4.66
CA THR A 984 10.91 -21.74 5.09
C THR A 984 9.83 -20.66 4.91
N ARG A 985 9.97 -19.56 5.67
CA ARG A 985 9.14 -18.35 5.56
C ARG A 985 9.13 -17.80 4.12
N THR A 986 10.11 -18.13 3.32
CA THR A 986 10.28 -17.67 1.94
C THR A 986 9.66 -18.59 0.90
N GLY A 987 9.18 -19.77 1.31
CA GLY A 987 8.42 -20.71 0.49
C GLY A 987 9.20 -21.96 0.07
N HIS A 988 10.52 -21.99 0.26
CA HIS A 988 11.40 -23.13 -0.05
C HIS A 988 11.27 -24.24 0.98
N VAL A 989 11.32 -25.50 0.54
CA VAL A 989 11.38 -26.66 1.44
C VAL A 989 12.84 -26.98 1.74
N VAL A 990 13.19 -27.04 3.03
CA VAL A 990 14.54 -27.41 3.50
C VAL A 990 14.41 -28.58 4.49
N ALA A 991 15.32 -29.55 4.38
CA ALA A 991 15.46 -30.62 5.35
C ALA A 991 16.28 -30.12 6.55
N VAL A 992 15.71 -30.22 7.76
CA VAL A 992 16.39 -29.87 9.01
C VAL A 992 16.59 -31.13 9.85
N PRO A 993 17.80 -31.41 10.34
CA PRO A 993 18.09 -32.59 11.16
C PRO A 993 17.76 -32.35 12.65
N MET A 994 16.54 -31.95 13.02
CA MET A 994 16.17 -31.67 14.43
C MET A 994 14.70 -31.98 14.79
N SER A 995 14.41 -32.19 16.08
CA SER A 995 13.07 -32.46 16.63
C SER A 995 12.21 -31.19 16.84
N HIS A 996 10.89 -31.37 16.95
CA HIS A 996 9.87 -30.30 16.86
C HIS A 996 9.98 -29.17 17.92
N GLU A 997 10.66 -29.41 19.03
CA GLU A 997 10.73 -28.50 20.19
C GLU A 997 11.75 -27.36 20.04
N GLN A 998 12.77 -27.51 19.17
CA GLN A 998 13.84 -26.51 18.97
C GLN A 998 13.57 -25.55 17.79
N ILE A 999 12.41 -25.66 17.14
CA ILE A 999 12.08 -24.97 15.87
C ILE A 999 11.59 -23.53 16.09
N ALA A 1000 10.96 -23.24 17.24
CA ALA A 1000 10.41 -21.92 17.53
C ALA A 1000 11.49 -20.82 17.61
N ASP A 1001 12.73 -21.21 17.93
CA ASP A 1001 13.86 -20.32 18.15
C ASP A 1001 14.68 -20.03 16.88
N ILE A 1002 14.39 -20.69 15.75
CA ILE A 1002 15.12 -20.49 14.48
C ILE A 1002 14.40 -19.43 13.63
N PRO A 1003 15.01 -18.24 13.43
CA PRO A 1003 14.45 -17.23 12.52
C PRO A 1003 14.39 -17.80 11.10
N GLY A 1004 13.22 -17.71 10.44
CA GLY A 1004 13.10 -18.06 9.02
C GLY A 1004 12.37 -19.38 8.68
N LEU A 1005 12.08 -20.26 9.64
CA LEU A 1005 11.27 -21.47 9.41
C LEU A 1005 9.78 -21.26 9.72
N VAL A 1006 8.89 -21.91 8.95
CA VAL A 1006 7.45 -22.01 9.24
C VAL A 1006 7.18 -23.47 9.58
N GLY A 1007 6.67 -23.73 10.79
CA GLY A 1007 6.18 -25.06 11.15
C GLY A 1007 5.13 -25.55 10.16
N ALA A 1008 4.94 -26.87 10.06
CA ALA A 1008 3.98 -27.48 9.14
C ALA A 1008 2.65 -26.69 9.15
N SER A 1009 2.16 -26.30 7.97
CA SER A 1009 0.96 -25.50 7.81
C SER A 1009 -0.15 -26.09 8.69
N ARG A 1010 -0.59 -25.35 9.72
CA ARG A 1010 -1.82 -25.70 10.42
C ARG A 1010 -2.89 -25.82 9.33
N SER A 1011 -3.52 -26.99 9.28
CA SER A 1011 -4.67 -27.23 8.42
C SER A 1011 -5.72 -26.13 8.67
N ASN A 1012 -6.46 -25.79 7.62
CA ASN A 1012 -7.53 -24.77 7.59
C ASN A 1012 -8.31 -24.62 8.91
N PRO A 1013 -8.79 -23.40 9.24
CA PRO A 1013 -9.45 -23.05 10.50
C PRO A 1013 -10.88 -23.63 10.66
N SER A 1014 -11.14 -24.81 10.10
CA SER A 1014 -12.38 -25.57 10.25
C SER A 1014 -12.27 -26.71 11.28
N PHE A 1015 -11.18 -26.76 12.06
CA PHE A 1015 -10.93 -27.79 13.07
C PHE A 1015 -10.70 -27.23 14.48
N PHE A 1016 -11.34 -26.11 14.83
CA PHE A 1016 -11.50 -25.72 16.24
C PHE A 1016 -12.78 -26.36 16.79
N GLY A 1017 -12.68 -27.62 17.20
CA GLY A 1017 -13.60 -28.17 18.19
C GLY A 1017 -13.25 -27.58 19.56
N SER A 1018 -14.21 -26.86 20.14
CA SER A 1018 -14.33 -26.51 21.58
C SER A 1018 -13.05 -26.60 22.43
N ALA A 1019 -12.13 -25.65 22.29
CA ALA A 1019 -11.14 -25.38 23.33
C ALA A 1019 -11.65 -24.22 24.19
N THR A 1020 -11.83 -24.50 25.47
CA THR A 1020 -12.36 -23.64 26.53
C THR A 1020 -11.58 -22.34 26.66
N VAL A 1021 -12.26 -21.20 26.58
CA VAL A 1021 -11.72 -19.90 26.97
C VAL A 1021 -11.50 -19.95 28.49
N LEU A 1022 -10.25 -19.93 28.94
CA LEU A 1022 -9.92 -19.82 30.36
C LEU A 1022 -10.28 -18.40 30.84
N THR A 1023 -10.98 -18.31 31.96
CA THR A 1023 -11.17 -17.04 32.66
C THR A 1023 -9.83 -16.56 33.21
N LEU A 1024 -9.68 -15.24 33.40
CA LEU A 1024 -8.43 -14.60 33.84
C LEU A 1024 -7.87 -15.23 35.12
N ASP A 1025 -8.76 -15.60 36.06
CA ASP A 1025 -8.36 -16.18 37.34
C ASP A 1025 -7.78 -17.59 37.17
N VAL A 1026 -8.34 -18.41 36.28
CA VAL A 1026 -7.83 -19.75 35.97
C VAL A 1026 -6.53 -19.68 35.15
N TRP A 1027 -6.37 -18.63 34.34
CA TRP A 1027 -5.11 -18.37 33.64
C TRP A 1027 -4.00 -18.01 34.63
N LEU A 1028 -4.27 -17.13 35.60
CA LEU A 1028 -3.31 -16.76 36.64
C LEU A 1028 -2.93 -17.95 37.53
N GLU A 1029 -3.90 -18.81 37.87
CA GLU A 1029 -3.66 -20.02 38.65
C GLU A 1029 -2.77 -21.01 37.88
N LYS A 1030 -2.96 -21.19 36.58
CA LYS A 1030 -2.12 -22.04 35.72
C LYS A 1030 -0.74 -21.48 35.41
N VAL A 1031 -0.59 -20.16 35.45
CA VAL A 1031 0.72 -19.49 35.39
C VAL A 1031 1.46 -19.70 36.72
N ALA A 1032 0.76 -19.58 37.85
CA ALA A 1032 1.35 -19.79 39.17
C ALA A 1032 1.76 -21.24 39.44
N THR A 1033 1.05 -22.23 38.88
CA THR A 1033 1.40 -23.66 39.00
C THR A 1033 2.46 -24.12 37.99
N GLY A 1034 2.93 -23.24 37.10
CA GLY A 1034 3.98 -23.55 36.12
C GLY A 1034 3.54 -24.51 34.99
N GLU A 1035 2.24 -24.85 34.90
CA GLU A 1035 1.72 -25.76 33.87
C GLU A 1035 1.84 -25.18 32.45
N LEU A 1036 1.87 -23.85 32.32
CA LEU A 1036 2.00 -23.15 31.03
C LEU A 1036 3.46 -23.01 30.54
N GLN A 1037 4.45 -23.45 31.32
CA GLN A 1037 5.87 -23.45 30.92
C GLN A 1037 6.34 -24.77 30.31
N LYS A 1038 5.47 -25.77 30.19
CA LYS A 1038 5.79 -27.10 29.63
C LYS A 1038 5.33 -27.32 28.18
N THR A 1039 5.06 -26.27 27.42
CA THR A 1039 4.71 -26.38 25.99
C THR A 1039 5.35 -25.31 25.14
#